data_AF-A0A1V9ZYH1-F1
#
_entry.id   AF-A0A1V9ZYH1-F1
#
_cell.length_a   1.000
_cell.length_b   1.000
_cell.length_c   1.000
_cell.angle_alpha   90.00
_cell.angle_beta   90.00
_cell.angle_gamma   90.00
#
_symmetry.space_group_name_H-M   'P 1'
#
loop_
_entity.id
_entity.type
_entity.pdbx_description
1 polymer ?
#
loop_
_entity_poly.entity_id
_entity_poly.type
_entity_poly.pdbx_seq_one_letter_code
_entity_poly.pdbx_strand_id
1 'polypeptide(L)'
;GMPDDYRLTKPLIKYENSSNVDAQGRHGVGHVFCYYDKNCLTPGANMADVTTAAFASRGHKSWYQGLRYAANNRCTPDPTKVQAYESVAAAQNTVITDNQFDIKKISSGRDLHADLSLIDGKGPNHWGINYNGTCFPIANGYKGGFLCDRDSQNPKCDQPRSDAQAVTKMMEPFEYQMDAISSNWDVSYEAYISFYKYQLEWVTGPDGYVRWTLADAPIFEIPAATMTNPPQGTGSASYNPKKTMIEEPSYFIFNVAMSSAWGATPPNYEVGPCRGNATMPAPGSSDYNITNNICDSFPMFMYIDYIRVWQNTSTMSYGCDPASHPTKEFIKGHIADYTDPLNMDIQVAGRAMCNSDDDCTVATSFTGSCVNRRCKCADAWSGPRCTRYDLGGKSYGPTPAVAITLVVCVIIGCGIAFFFRLRRRKNAALAKQMQLFNKTNSAKVSEDGIAMTPNRNSTHYHLILKCRFCHSLCRLLNMTLLVYFIVNLALVAALDIGDTTQPTKSGIGTWIDVDTPTSVYNKTSSRGETWQLVMSDEFNLAGRNFTAGEDHLWVALDIPDGVNRAIEIYKPSNAYTKDGYFYIQVDSGEVDIDFYNVWADRPDWTGKKMWYTAAMVQTWNKFCLQGGFIEISMKLPGATNKESMNPHVVGKRWTPQGMVPIKTLDPIPDIRFYPTWPGLWLMGNLGRALFAASTNRMWPWTYNECTELSRKNQRISACDPNPGYGLHPNMGRGSPEIDILEGGGTAISSSVQIAPGMPDDFRLTKPQLKFEASSNVDAQGRHGPGHVFCFYDKTCLTPGANMADVTTAAFASRGHKSWYQGLRYAANNRCSPDTNKMQKYESVAAAQNSVIIDNQFDIKKISSGRDLHADLGLIDGKGPNHWGINYNGTCFPIANGYKGGFLCDRDSQNPKCDQPRTDAQAPTNMMEPFEYQMDAISSNWDISYEAYISFYKYQLEWVTGDSGYVRWTLADVPIFEIPAATMTNPPQGSGNASYNPKKIMIEEPSYFIFNVAMSSAWGATPPNFVVGPCRGNATMPTPGTSDYNISNNICDSFPMYMTIDYIRVWQDIKTMSIGCDPATHPTKEFIKGHILNYTDALNPDIAVAGGAMCNKDDDCTVATSFTGSCIKRRCTCVKPWTGPRCTRYDLDTKTYGPSPVVAISLVSFAFVSSFLTLLIRLRRREVAYQNRLNDKQNDHPEYV
;
A
#
# COMPACT_ATOMS: atom_id res chain seq x y z
N GLY A 1 8.81 29.64 -13.89
CA GLY A 1 8.45 31.03 -13.57
C GLY A 1 6.98 31.26 -13.77
N MET A 2 6.26 31.47 -12.68
CA MET A 2 4.92 32.05 -12.62
C MET A 2 5.03 33.59 -12.56
N PRO A 3 4.23 34.37 -13.33
CA PRO A 3 4.33 35.82 -13.35
C PRO A 3 3.94 36.51 -12.03
N ASP A 4 4.49 37.70 -11.76
CA ASP A 4 4.34 38.42 -10.48
C ASP A 4 2.89 38.75 -10.10
N ASP A 5 2.03 39.08 -11.06
CA ASP A 5 0.63 39.47 -10.81
C ASP A 5 -0.21 38.32 -10.23
N TYR A 6 0.21 37.08 -10.50
CA TYR A 6 -0.36 35.90 -9.85
C TYR A 6 0.23 35.67 -8.45
N ARG A 7 1.42 36.13 -8.13
CA ARG A 7 2.09 35.80 -6.85
C ARG A 7 1.45 36.53 -5.66
N LEU A 8 1.81 36.11 -4.44
CA LEU A 8 1.52 36.83 -3.19
C LEU A 8 2.37 38.11 -3.07
N THR A 9 2.13 39.05 -3.99
CA THR A 9 2.68 40.41 -4.06
C THR A 9 1.93 41.35 -3.12
N LYS A 10 2.58 42.47 -2.75
CA LYS A 10 2.06 43.42 -1.75
C LYS A 10 0.62 43.87 -2.07
N PRO A 11 -0.33 43.82 -1.13
CA PRO A 11 -1.62 44.47 -1.30
C PRO A 11 -1.43 45.99 -1.43
N LEU A 12 -2.13 46.64 -2.37
CA LEU A 12 -2.06 48.09 -2.61
C LEU A 12 -2.85 48.89 -1.55
N ILE A 13 -2.46 48.78 -0.29
CA ILE A 13 -3.14 49.40 0.86
C ILE A 13 -2.25 50.48 1.48
N LYS A 14 -2.65 51.75 1.34
CA LYS A 14 -2.01 52.92 1.96
C LYS A 14 -2.44 53.12 3.43
N TYR A 15 -2.39 52.07 4.25
CA TYR A 15 -2.81 52.11 5.66
C TYR A 15 -1.82 51.38 6.58
N GLU A 16 -0.57 51.84 6.59
CA GLU A 16 0.27 51.70 7.77
C GLU A 16 -0.05 52.86 8.73
N ASN A 17 -0.47 52.55 9.95
CA ASN A 17 -0.51 53.52 11.04
C ASN A 17 -0.16 52.80 12.36
N SER A 18 0.88 53.26 13.04
CA SER A 18 1.67 52.48 14.02
C SER A 18 1.09 52.45 15.44
N SER A 19 -0.22 52.66 15.59
CA SER A 19 -0.89 52.92 16.87
C SER A 19 -1.76 51.77 17.41
N ASN A 20 -1.79 50.61 16.75
CA ASN A 20 -2.60 49.48 17.19
C ASN A 20 -1.88 48.65 18.27
N VAL A 21 -2.56 48.44 19.40
CA VAL A 21 -2.08 47.74 20.60
C VAL A 21 -3.18 46.78 21.04
N ASP A 22 -2.82 45.56 21.47
CA ASP A 22 -3.81 44.57 21.89
C ASP A 22 -4.29 44.75 23.35
N ALA A 23 -5.28 43.96 23.76
CA ALA A 23 -5.86 43.99 25.10
C ALA A 23 -4.91 43.51 26.22
N GLN A 24 -3.68 43.11 25.88
CA GLN A 24 -2.60 42.78 26.82
C GLN A 24 -1.47 43.84 26.80
N GLY A 25 -1.67 44.97 26.11
CA GLY A 25 -0.74 46.10 26.07
C GLY A 25 0.44 45.91 25.12
N ARG A 26 0.36 44.97 24.17
CA ARG A 26 1.46 44.69 23.23
C ARG A 26 1.32 45.51 21.96
N HIS A 27 2.35 46.27 21.62
CA HIS A 27 2.44 47.02 20.36
C HIS A 27 2.67 46.07 19.18
N GLY A 28 1.88 46.21 18.11
CA GLY A 28 2.12 45.47 16.86
C GLY A 28 3.38 45.98 16.14
N VAL A 29 4.41 45.14 16.02
CA VAL A 29 5.62 45.47 15.28
C VAL A 29 5.34 45.37 13.78
N GLY A 30 5.52 46.48 13.05
CA GLY A 30 5.26 46.55 11.61
C GLY A 30 6.29 45.79 10.77
N HIS A 31 6.14 44.48 10.62
CA HIS A 31 6.96 43.67 9.70
C HIS A 31 6.43 43.75 8.26
N VAL A 32 7.29 44.12 7.31
CA VAL A 32 6.93 44.22 5.87
C VAL A 32 6.70 42.84 5.21
N PHE A 33 7.12 41.77 5.90
CA PHE A 33 6.93 40.36 5.51
C PHE A 33 5.92 39.62 6.42
N CYS A 34 5.03 40.38 7.05
CA CYS A 34 3.96 39.89 7.90
C CYS A 34 2.87 39.20 7.06
N TYR A 35 3.15 37.95 6.68
CA TYR A 35 2.19 37.00 6.10
C TYR A 35 2.12 35.83 7.09
N TYR A 36 0.90 35.46 7.46
CA TYR A 36 0.58 34.35 8.37
C TYR A 36 1.06 34.50 9.84
N ASP A 37 1.44 35.69 10.30
CA ASP A 37 1.69 35.97 11.72
C ASP A 37 0.37 36.32 12.47
N LYS A 38 0.19 35.76 13.68
CA LYS A 38 -0.90 36.14 14.60
C LYS A 38 -0.79 37.59 15.10
N ASN A 39 0.41 38.18 15.06
CA ASN A 39 0.62 39.60 15.36
C ASN A 39 0.26 40.51 14.17
N CYS A 40 -0.18 39.96 13.03
CA CYS A 40 -0.41 40.75 11.83
C CYS A 40 -1.74 41.52 11.83
N LEU A 41 -1.63 42.82 11.53
CA LEU A 41 -2.74 43.77 11.60
C LEU A 41 -3.17 44.30 10.22
N THR A 42 -2.39 44.03 9.16
CA THR A 42 -2.60 44.54 7.80
C THR A 42 -3.76 43.82 7.08
N PRO A 43 -4.82 44.51 6.63
CA PRO A 43 -5.96 43.89 5.95
C PRO A 43 -5.62 43.03 4.73
N GLY A 44 -6.04 41.75 4.77
CA GLY A 44 -5.80 40.75 3.73
C GLY A 44 -4.40 40.09 3.77
N ALA A 45 -3.44 40.61 4.53
CA ALA A 45 -2.06 40.11 4.49
C ALA A 45 -1.90 38.70 5.09
N ASN A 46 -2.82 38.29 5.96
CA ASN A 46 -2.75 36.98 6.61
C ASN A 46 -3.36 35.82 5.81
N MET A 47 -4.12 36.06 4.73
CA MET A 47 -4.90 35.01 4.05
C MET A 47 -5.00 35.29 2.54
N ALA A 48 -4.56 34.35 1.69
CA ALA A 48 -4.58 34.52 0.23
C ALA A 48 -6.00 34.60 -0.37
N ASP A 49 -6.17 35.41 -1.43
CA ASP A 49 -7.40 35.60 -2.23
C ASP A 49 -8.70 35.95 -1.46
N VAL A 50 -8.62 36.22 -0.16
CA VAL A 50 -9.74 36.73 0.64
C VAL A 50 -10.15 38.11 0.12
N THR A 51 -11.44 38.25 -0.21
CA THR A 51 -12.08 39.39 -0.89
C THR A 51 -12.17 40.70 -0.08
N THR A 52 -11.03 41.12 0.48
CA THR A 52 -10.74 42.50 0.84
C THR A 52 -10.48 43.35 -0.41
N ALA A 53 -10.54 44.68 -0.27
CA ALA A 53 -10.41 45.64 -1.38
C ALA A 53 -9.08 45.58 -2.16
N ALA A 54 -8.06 44.85 -1.67
CA ALA A 54 -6.75 44.72 -2.32
C ALA A 54 -6.53 43.41 -3.10
N PHE A 55 -7.38 42.39 -2.90
CA PHE A 55 -7.38 41.18 -3.73
C PHE A 55 -8.51 41.21 -4.76
N ALA A 56 -9.67 41.80 -4.41
CA ALA A 56 -10.82 41.94 -5.32
C ALA A 56 -10.50 42.70 -6.63
N SER A 57 -9.45 43.52 -6.66
CA SER A 57 -8.99 44.26 -7.85
C SER A 57 -8.20 43.42 -8.86
N ARG A 58 -7.77 42.18 -8.53
CA ARG A 58 -6.97 41.32 -9.42
C ARG A 58 -7.79 40.67 -10.54
N GLY A 59 -9.08 40.38 -10.29
CA GLY A 59 -9.98 39.74 -11.26
C GLY A 59 -9.69 38.26 -11.55
N HIS A 60 -8.62 37.68 -11.02
CA HIS A 60 -8.28 36.27 -11.11
C HIS A 60 -7.64 35.78 -9.80
N LYS A 61 -7.63 34.46 -9.60
CA LYS A 61 -6.99 33.80 -8.44
C LYS A 61 -5.48 33.98 -8.45
N SER A 62 -4.86 33.90 -7.27
CA SER A 62 -3.42 33.98 -7.08
C SER A 62 -2.77 32.59 -6.96
N TRP A 63 -1.48 32.54 -7.31
CA TRP A 63 -0.53 31.44 -7.25
C TRP A 63 -1.02 30.08 -7.80
N TYR A 64 -0.33 28.99 -7.48
CA TYR A 64 -0.70 27.64 -7.90
C TYR A 64 -1.90 27.16 -7.08
N GLN A 65 -2.85 26.45 -7.68
CA GLN A 65 -4.17 26.19 -7.06
C GLN A 65 -4.47 24.70 -7.01
N GLY A 66 -5.23 24.30 -5.99
CA GLY A 66 -5.24 22.90 -5.57
C GLY A 66 -3.97 22.50 -4.81
N LEU A 67 -3.32 23.45 -4.12
CA LEU A 67 -2.56 23.14 -2.89
C LEU A 67 -3.55 23.05 -1.70
N ARG A 68 -3.13 22.76 -0.46
CA ARG A 68 -3.73 21.55 0.13
C ARG A 68 -3.48 21.22 1.65
N TYR A 69 -3.67 21.91 2.81
CA TYR A 69 -2.70 21.96 4.01
C TYR A 69 -2.78 21.33 5.53
N ALA A 70 -1.98 20.34 6.12
CA ALA A 70 -2.07 19.04 6.93
C ALA A 70 -2.29 18.60 8.42
N ALA A 71 -2.26 19.31 9.56
CA ALA A 71 -2.32 18.64 10.91
C ALA A 71 -1.15 17.67 11.32
N ASN A 72 -0.45 17.96 12.41
CA ASN A 72 0.82 17.37 12.86
C ASN A 72 0.61 16.35 13.98
N ASN A 73 0.03 15.18 13.74
CA ASN A 73 -0.36 14.24 14.81
C ASN A 73 0.77 13.61 15.63
N ARG A 74 2.06 13.75 15.29
CA ARG A 74 3.18 13.54 16.22
C ARG A 74 3.41 14.74 17.15
N CYS A 75 3.05 15.95 16.72
CA CYS A 75 2.82 17.12 17.58
C CYS A 75 1.63 16.86 18.53
N THR A 76 1.58 17.61 19.62
CA THR A 76 0.42 17.56 20.53
C THR A 76 -0.82 18.18 19.86
N PRO A 77 -1.99 17.53 19.92
CA PRO A 77 -3.28 18.15 19.65
C PRO A 77 -3.49 19.44 20.45
N ASP A 78 -3.68 20.56 19.77
CA ASP A 78 -4.23 21.79 20.34
C ASP A 78 -5.72 21.85 19.95
N PRO A 79 -6.65 21.59 20.87
CA PRO A 79 -8.07 21.54 20.55
C PRO A 79 -8.53 22.81 19.83
N THR A 80 -7.98 23.98 20.16
CA THR A 80 -8.36 25.26 19.55
C THR A 80 -8.15 25.35 18.04
N LYS A 81 -7.31 24.46 17.46
CA LYS A 81 -6.95 24.48 16.04
C LYS A 81 -7.81 23.58 15.14
N VAL A 82 -8.67 22.72 15.69
CA VAL A 82 -9.59 21.86 14.92
C VAL A 82 -10.47 22.74 14.02
N GLN A 83 -10.91 22.25 12.87
CA GLN A 83 -11.85 22.89 11.95
C GLN A 83 -13.07 21.97 11.67
N ALA A 84 -13.95 22.37 10.76
CA ALA A 84 -15.01 21.48 10.23
C ALA A 84 -15.24 21.83 8.77
N TYR A 85 -15.32 20.79 7.93
CA TYR A 85 -15.40 20.94 6.49
C TYR A 85 -16.52 21.83 6.02
N GLU A 86 -17.77 21.57 6.40
CA GLU A 86 -18.91 22.34 5.88
C GLU A 86 -18.84 23.81 6.28
N SER A 87 -18.07 24.15 7.33
CA SER A 87 -17.83 25.55 7.70
C SER A 87 -16.87 26.25 6.73
N VAL A 88 -15.76 25.60 6.35
CA VAL A 88 -14.73 26.16 5.45
C VAL A 88 -15.06 25.94 3.97
N ALA A 89 -15.68 24.80 3.62
CA ALA A 89 -16.13 24.45 2.27
C ALA A 89 -17.33 25.28 1.82
N ALA A 90 -18.28 25.58 2.72
CA ALA A 90 -19.30 26.59 2.42
C ALA A 90 -18.64 27.96 2.23
N ALA A 91 -17.66 28.30 3.07
CA ALA A 91 -17.00 29.60 3.01
C ALA A 91 -16.14 29.82 1.75
N GLN A 92 -15.53 28.78 1.16
CA GLN A 92 -14.82 28.86 -0.14
C GLN A 92 -15.66 29.45 -1.28
N ASN A 93 -16.98 29.25 -1.23
CA ASN A 93 -17.92 29.73 -2.24
C ASN A 93 -18.61 31.05 -1.83
N THR A 94 -18.08 31.74 -0.80
CA THR A 94 -18.61 33.01 -0.29
C THR A 94 -17.57 34.13 -0.30
N VAL A 95 -18.05 35.37 -0.37
CA VAL A 95 -17.22 36.58 -0.31
C VAL A 95 -16.79 36.80 1.15
N ILE A 96 -15.62 36.26 1.52
CA ILE A 96 -15.01 36.50 2.84
C ILE A 96 -14.34 37.88 2.83
N THR A 97 -14.71 38.74 3.79
CA THR A 97 -14.16 40.13 3.89
C THR A 97 -13.36 40.36 5.18
N ASP A 98 -13.14 39.33 5.99
CA ASP A 98 -12.40 39.40 7.25
C ASP A 98 -10.88 39.41 6.98
N ASN A 99 -10.12 40.05 7.87
CA ASN A 99 -8.65 40.02 7.81
C ASN A 99 -8.08 38.88 8.67
N GLN A 100 -8.74 38.57 9.79
CA GLN A 100 -8.18 37.61 10.73
C GLN A 100 -8.42 36.19 10.26
N PHE A 101 -7.51 35.29 10.64
CA PHE A 101 -7.61 33.88 10.31
C PHE A 101 -8.78 33.24 11.07
N ASP A 102 -9.98 33.29 10.48
CA ASP A 102 -11.11 32.53 10.99
C ASP A 102 -10.93 31.05 10.61
N ILE A 103 -10.48 30.30 11.61
CA ILE A 103 -10.31 28.85 11.63
C ILE A 103 -11.62 28.05 11.41
N LYS A 104 -12.76 28.72 11.18
CA LYS A 104 -14.02 28.13 10.76
C LYS A 104 -14.43 28.53 9.33
N LYS A 105 -13.73 29.45 8.66
CA LYS A 105 -14.03 29.91 7.29
C LYS A 105 -12.93 29.65 6.24
N ILE A 106 -11.67 29.49 6.64
CA ILE A 106 -10.53 29.35 5.69
C ILE A 106 -9.70 28.15 6.11
N SER A 107 -9.00 27.47 5.18
CA SER A 107 -8.18 26.31 5.57
C SER A 107 -7.14 26.69 6.62
N SER A 108 -6.83 25.78 7.55
CA SER A 108 -5.75 26.03 8.52
C SER A 108 -4.37 26.09 7.87
N GLY A 109 -4.25 25.67 6.60
CA GLY A 109 -3.18 26.03 5.67
C GLY A 109 -3.00 27.47 5.31
N ARG A 110 -4.06 28.23 5.56
CA ARG A 110 -4.23 29.63 5.24
C ARG A 110 -4.31 29.94 3.75
N ASP A 111 -4.56 28.90 2.96
CA ASP A 111 -5.00 28.95 1.57
C ASP A 111 -6.54 28.87 1.49
N LEU A 112 -7.17 29.88 0.88
CA LEU A 112 -8.61 29.90 0.61
C LEU A 112 -9.00 28.99 -0.56
N HIS A 113 -8.07 28.73 -1.48
CA HIS A 113 -8.29 27.95 -2.69
C HIS A 113 -7.54 26.62 -2.65
N ALA A 114 -7.37 26.14 -1.43
CA ALA A 114 -6.97 24.79 -1.21
C ALA A 114 -7.96 23.86 -1.92
N ASP A 115 -7.46 22.77 -2.48
CA ASP A 115 -8.31 21.61 -2.77
C ASP A 115 -9.14 21.32 -1.50
N LEU A 116 -10.38 20.88 -1.68
CA LEU A 116 -11.22 20.33 -0.61
C LEU A 116 -11.91 19.02 -1.07
N SER A 117 -11.35 18.29 -2.02
CA SER A 117 -11.79 16.92 -2.27
C SER A 117 -11.51 16.05 -1.04
N LEU A 118 -12.18 14.91 -0.91
CA LEU A 118 -11.70 13.86 -0.03
C LEU A 118 -10.19 13.64 -0.30
N ILE A 119 -9.39 13.28 0.71
CA ILE A 119 -7.97 12.97 0.45
C ILE A 119 -7.88 11.59 -0.23
N ASP A 120 -7.20 11.51 -1.39
CA ASP A 120 -7.16 10.35 -2.32
C ASP A 120 -8.53 9.91 -2.87
N GLY A 121 -9.43 10.87 -2.99
CA GLY A 121 -10.62 10.85 -2.13
C GLY A 121 -11.17 9.56 -1.51
N LYS A 122 -10.89 9.43 -0.22
CA LYS A 122 -11.26 8.36 0.68
C LYS A 122 -11.48 8.92 2.08
N GLY A 123 -12.50 8.41 2.77
CA GLY A 123 -12.69 8.42 4.22
C GLY A 123 -12.72 9.78 4.90
N PRO A 124 -12.97 9.84 6.21
CA PRO A 124 -13.26 11.03 6.96
C PRO A 124 -12.93 12.39 6.39
N ASN A 125 -11.67 12.75 6.45
CA ASN A 125 -11.33 14.13 6.29
C ASN A 125 -11.15 14.44 4.76
N HIS A 126 -10.89 15.68 4.35
CA HIS A 126 -10.65 16.14 2.97
C HIS A 126 -9.26 16.80 2.79
N TRP A 127 -9.06 17.56 1.73
CA TRP A 127 -8.16 18.70 1.70
C TRP A 127 -8.80 19.93 2.43
N GLY A 128 -8.11 21.07 2.48
CA GLY A 128 -8.38 22.34 3.19
C GLY A 128 -9.11 22.49 4.56
N ILE A 129 -9.19 21.54 5.52
CA ILE A 129 -9.82 21.78 6.87
C ILE A 129 -9.29 20.93 8.09
N ASN A 130 -8.73 21.42 9.22
CA ASN A 130 -8.26 20.58 10.39
C ASN A 130 -9.31 19.69 11.09
N TYR A 131 -8.92 18.55 11.68
CA TYR A 131 -9.78 17.55 12.36
C TYR A 131 -9.43 17.26 13.81
N ASN A 132 -8.15 17.28 14.15
CA ASN A 132 -7.64 16.80 15.43
C ASN A 132 -6.83 17.88 16.18
N GLY A 133 -6.65 19.07 15.60
CA GLY A 133 -6.15 20.25 16.31
C GLY A 133 -4.63 20.28 16.45
N THR A 134 -3.91 19.32 15.88
CA THR A 134 -2.46 19.25 15.97
C THR A 134 -1.80 20.44 15.22
N CYS A 135 -0.48 20.62 15.31
CA CYS A 135 0.19 21.77 14.63
C CYS A 135 0.15 21.63 13.09
N PHE A 136 0.61 22.60 12.27
CA PHE A 136 -0.06 22.84 10.97
C PHE A 136 0.79 23.45 9.85
N PRO A 137 0.43 23.32 8.54
CA PRO A 137 1.16 23.99 7.51
C PRO A 137 0.45 25.27 7.17
N ILE A 138 1.16 26.14 6.49
CA ILE A 138 0.92 27.56 6.48
C ILE A 138 1.69 28.06 5.27
N ALA A 139 0.97 28.30 4.17
CA ALA A 139 1.50 28.62 2.85
C ALA A 139 2.69 29.61 2.83
N ASN A 140 3.54 29.52 1.80
CA ASN A 140 4.85 30.15 1.87
C ASN A 140 4.96 31.66 1.78
N GLY A 141 5.87 32.18 2.60
CA GLY A 141 6.54 33.45 2.39
C GLY A 141 7.61 33.38 1.28
N TYR A 142 8.23 32.22 1.03
CA TYR A 142 9.20 31.99 -0.05
C TYR A 142 8.50 31.99 -1.42
N LYS A 143 8.96 32.85 -2.33
CA LYS A 143 8.24 33.17 -3.58
C LYS A 143 8.93 32.56 -4.81
N GLY A 144 9.79 31.56 -4.59
CA GLY A 144 10.79 31.09 -5.56
C GLY A 144 11.90 32.11 -5.80
N GLY A 145 13.09 31.64 -6.18
CA GLY A 145 14.23 32.50 -6.54
C GLY A 145 14.16 32.96 -8.00
N PHE A 146 14.72 34.13 -8.31
CA PHE A 146 15.00 34.53 -9.69
C PHE A 146 16.43 34.12 -10.03
N LEU A 147 16.58 33.06 -10.81
CA LEU A 147 17.88 32.49 -11.14
C LEU A 147 18.43 33.20 -12.38
N CYS A 148 19.68 33.62 -12.27
CA CYS A 148 20.39 34.40 -13.28
C CYS A 148 21.77 33.80 -13.51
N ASP A 149 22.29 33.94 -14.72
CA ASP A 149 23.73 33.91 -14.89
C ASP A 149 24.38 35.07 -14.10
N ARG A 150 25.65 34.90 -13.74
CA ARG A 150 26.39 35.82 -12.87
C ARG A 150 26.59 37.22 -13.48
N ASP A 151 26.45 37.38 -14.79
CA ASP A 151 26.67 38.65 -15.49
C ASP A 151 25.37 39.45 -15.70
N SER A 152 24.21 38.90 -15.35
CA SER A 152 22.90 39.57 -15.39
C SER A 152 22.83 40.83 -14.53
N GLN A 153 22.22 41.88 -15.07
CA GLN A 153 21.91 43.15 -14.40
C GLN A 153 20.51 43.18 -13.75
N ASN A 154 19.74 42.09 -13.83
CA ASN A 154 18.32 42.13 -13.48
C ASN A 154 18.13 42.33 -11.96
N PRO A 155 17.42 43.39 -11.52
CA PRO A 155 17.30 43.73 -10.10
C PRO A 155 16.49 42.72 -9.26
N LYS A 156 16.02 41.62 -9.86
CA LYS A 156 15.43 40.47 -9.16
C LYS A 156 16.42 39.39 -8.74
N CYS A 157 17.62 39.33 -9.31
CA CYS A 157 18.65 38.36 -8.91
C CYS A 157 19.09 38.65 -7.46
N ASP A 158 19.49 37.64 -6.68
CA ASP A 158 19.93 37.85 -5.29
C ASP A 158 21.21 38.71 -5.18
N GLN A 159 22.05 38.71 -6.22
CA GLN A 159 23.16 39.66 -6.41
C GLN A 159 23.23 40.09 -7.88
N PRO A 160 22.49 41.14 -8.29
CA PRO A 160 22.55 41.66 -9.66
C PRO A 160 23.93 42.25 -9.95
N ARG A 161 24.51 41.96 -11.12
CA ARG A 161 25.79 42.55 -11.53
C ARG A 161 25.61 44.05 -11.74
N SER A 162 26.30 44.85 -10.94
CA SER A 162 26.40 46.30 -11.14
C SER A 162 27.25 46.65 -12.37
N ASP A 163 27.01 47.82 -12.97
CA ASP A 163 27.73 48.28 -14.16
C ASP A 163 29.25 48.40 -13.98
N ALA A 164 29.73 48.47 -12.73
CA ALA A 164 31.15 48.51 -12.38
C ALA A 164 31.83 47.12 -12.32
N GLN A 165 31.07 46.03 -12.30
CA GLN A 165 31.60 44.67 -12.29
C GLN A 165 31.77 44.14 -13.72
N ALA A 166 32.93 43.56 -14.02
CA ALA A 166 33.25 43.02 -15.34
C ALA A 166 32.46 41.74 -15.65
N VAL A 167 31.97 41.65 -16.90
CA VAL A 167 31.29 40.48 -17.47
C VAL A 167 32.29 39.33 -17.64
N THR A 168 31.94 38.14 -17.16
CA THR A 168 32.82 36.97 -17.05
C THR A 168 32.67 35.95 -18.19
N LYS A 169 31.48 35.81 -18.79
CA LYS A 169 31.16 34.89 -19.91
C LYS A 169 31.58 33.42 -19.69
N MET A 170 31.59 32.95 -18.45
CA MET A 170 31.94 31.55 -18.12
C MET A 170 30.80 30.56 -18.40
N MET A 171 29.60 31.06 -18.73
CA MET A 171 28.42 30.31 -19.16
C MET A 171 27.60 31.19 -20.11
N GLU A 172 26.71 30.59 -20.91
CA GLU A 172 25.77 31.35 -21.73
C GLU A 172 24.76 32.12 -20.85
N PRO A 173 24.37 33.35 -21.21
CA PRO A 173 23.47 34.15 -20.38
C PRO A 173 22.09 33.53 -20.21
N PHE A 174 21.55 33.61 -18.99
CA PHE A 174 20.20 33.17 -18.69
C PHE A 174 19.56 34.00 -17.58
N GLU A 175 18.27 34.25 -17.69
CA GLU A 175 17.44 34.83 -16.63
C GLU A 175 16.12 34.06 -16.60
N TYR A 176 15.89 33.26 -15.55
CA TYR A 176 14.63 32.58 -15.38
C TYR A 176 14.16 32.57 -13.92
N GLN A 177 12.89 32.94 -13.75
CA GLN A 177 12.21 32.81 -12.47
C GLN A 177 11.99 31.32 -12.16
N MET A 178 12.67 30.79 -11.14
CA MET A 178 12.32 29.51 -10.54
C MET A 178 11.10 29.72 -9.63
N ASP A 179 10.23 28.72 -9.58
CA ASP A 179 9.13 28.66 -8.61
C ASP A 179 9.40 27.47 -7.71
N ALA A 180 9.56 27.71 -6.42
CA ALA A 180 9.58 26.65 -5.41
C ALA A 180 8.20 26.63 -4.77
N ILE A 181 7.34 25.75 -5.26
CA ILE A 181 6.23 25.25 -4.45
C ILE A 181 6.93 24.40 -3.36
N SER A 182 6.78 24.74 -2.08
CA SER A 182 7.75 24.39 -1.02
C SER A 182 7.16 24.57 0.39
N SER A 183 7.90 24.19 1.44
CA SER A 183 7.34 24.01 2.81
C SER A 183 8.37 23.77 3.98
N ASN A 184 8.05 23.71 5.34
CA ASN A 184 8.66 23.70 6.76
C ASN A 184 7.71 23.02 7.78
N TRP A 185 8.04 22.55 8.99
CA TRP A 185 7.06 22.23 10.06
C TRP A 185 7.52 22.68 11.44
N ASP A 186 6.58 22.74 12.39
CA ASP A 186 6.88 22.77 13.82
C ASP A 186 7.52 21.42 14.19
N VAL A 187 8.86 21.39 14.20
CA VAL A 187 9.66 20.17 14.40
C VAL A 187 9.53 19.68 15.83
N SER A 188 9.08 18.44 16.02
CA SER A 188 9.16 17.76 17.31
C SER A 188 10.62 17.45 17.65
N TYR A 189 11.04 17.60 18.91
CA TYR A 189 12.39 17.25 19.35
C TYR A 189 12.74 15.75 19.11
N GLU A 190 11.72 14.89 18.96
CA GLU A 190 11.83 13.51 18.43
C GLU A 190 12.69 13.42 17.16
N ALA A 191 12.72 14.48 16.33
CA ALA A 191 13.51 14.60 15.11
C ALA A 191 15.05 14.62 15.27
N TYR A 192 15.53 14.78 16.50
CA TYR A 192 16.96 14.95 16.81
C TYR A 192 17.53 13.89 17.77
N ILE A 193 16.69 13.00 18.32
CA ILE A 193 17.07 12.01 19.38
C ILE A 193 16.49 10.60 19.15
N SER A 194 15.88 10.39 18.00
CA SER A 194 15.35 9.12 17.51
C SER A 194 15.46 9.21 16.01
N PHE A 195 15.57 8.08 15.31
CA PHE A 195 15.33 8.08 13.88
C PHE A 195 13.95 8.67 13.75
N TYR A 196 13.80 9.64 12.87
CA TYR A 196 12.55 10.35 12.76
C TYR A 196 12.09 10.39 11.34
N LYS A 197 10.85 10.06 11.05
CA LYS A 197 10.67 8.94 10.15
C LYS A 197 11.25 8.94 8.66
N TYR A 198 11.91 9.94 8.00
CA TYR A 198 12.46 10.39 6.60
C TYR A 198 12.27 9.88 5.06
N GLN A 199 11.34 10.32 4.13
CA GLN A 199 11.26 9.82 2.66
C GLN A 199 10.64 10.77 1.54
N LEU A 200 10.75 10.47 0.19
CA LEU A 200 9.72 10.81 -0.88
C LEU A 200 8.94 9.72 -1.57
N GLU A 201 7.87 10.15 -2.27
CA GLU A 201 7.19 9.39 -3.30
C GLU A 201 7.00 10.14 -4.65
N TRP A 202 7.19 9.56 -5.84
CA TRP A 202 7.00 10.30 -7.12
C TRP A 202 6.45 9.44 -8.25
N VAL A 203 5.50 9.99 -9.02
CA VAL A 203 4.93 9.40 -10.24
C VAL A 203 4.95 10.43 -11.37
N THR A 204 5.38 9.98 -12.53
CA THR A 204 5.51 10.73 -13.79
C THR A 204 4.15 10.84 -14.51
N GLY A 205 4.08 11.58 -15.62
CA GLY A 205 2.89 11.68 -16.45
C GLY A 205 1.93 12.82 -16.08
N PRO A 206 0.91 13.09 -16.93
CA PRO A 206 0.01 14.24 -16.79
C PRO A 206 -0.93 14.15 -15.57
N ASP A 207 -1.23 12.94 -15.14
CA ASP A 207 -2.03 12.62 -13.95
C ASP A 207 -1.15 12.26 -12.73
N GLY A 208 0.17 12.45 -12.86
CA GLY A 208 1.16 12.24 -11.82
C GLY A 208 1.28 13.42 -10.85
N TYR A 209 2.37 13.44 -10.08
CA TYR A 209 2.58 14.37 -8.95
C TYR A 209 3.98 14.14 -8.36
N VAL A 210 4.52 15.17 -7.71
CA VAL A 210 5.62 15.00 -6.75
C VAL A 210 4.97 14.86 -5.40
N ARG A 211 5.46 13.86 -4.66
CA ARG A 211 4.93 13.51 -3.36
C ARG A 211 6.06 13.14 -2.34
N TRP A 212 5.90 13.05 -1.02
CA TRP A 212 6.96 12.69 -0.03
C TRP A 212 6.39 11.67 1.01
N THR A 213 7.01 11.24 2.12
CA THR A 213 6.34 10.31 3.12
C THR A 213 6.64 10.61 4.64
N LEU A 214 5.68 10.82 5.62
CA LEU A 214 5.86 10.70 7.13
C LEU A 214 4.87 9.85 7.93
N ALA A 215 5.38 8.97 8.80
CA ALA A 215 4.66 8.08 9.73
C ALA A 215 3.36 7.54 9.15
N ASP A 216 3.45 7.15 7.87
CA ASP A 216 2.35 6.57 7.13
C ASP A 216 1.26 7.65 6.80
N ALA A 217 1.69 8.94 6.69
CA ALA A 217 0.95 10.24 6.59
C ALA A 217 1.73 11.51 5.97
N PRO A 218 1.03 12.65 5.64
CA PRO A 218 1.41 13.80 4.78
C PRO A 218 1.22 15.24 5.25
N ILE A 219 1.82 16.17 4.48
CA ILE A 219 2.24 17.50 4.94
C ILE A 219 2.39 18.81 3.99
N PHE A 220 2.73 18.81 2.66
CA PHE A 220 2.95 19.76 1.44
C PHE A 220 2.94 19.16 -0.02
N GLU A 221 1.94 19.30 -0.92
CA GLU A 221 1.90 18.57 -2.23
C GLU A 221 2.11 19.42 -3.49
N ILE A 222 2.46 18.75 -4.60
CA ILE A 222 2.32 19.25 -5.97
C ILE A 222 1.56 18.24 -6.88
N PRO A 223 0.24 18.41 -7.11
CA PRO A 223 -0.46 17.72 -8.20
C PRO A 223 0.15 18.06 -9.57
N ALA A 224 0.32 17.10 -10.49
CA ALA A 224 0.59 17.47 -11.89
C ALA A 224 -0.56 18.30 -12.45
N ALA A 225 -1.81 18.07 -12.03
CA ALA A 225 -2.96 18.94 -12.34
C ALA A 225 -2.72 20.42 -12.01
N THR A 226 -2.04 20.72 -10.89
CA THR A 226 -1.74 22.09 -10.44
C THR A 226 -0.63 22.74 -11.26
N MET A 227 0.33 21.96 -11.75
CA MET A 227 1.39 22.44 -12.64
C MET A 227 0.97 22.50 -14.12
N THR A 228 0.09 21.60 -14.56
CA THR A 228 -0.42 21.50 -15.94
C THR A 228 -1.64 22.39 -16.19
N ASN A 229 -2.44 22.72 -15.16
CA ASN A 229 -3.62 23.60 -15.25
C ASN A 229 -3.60 24.73 -14.20
N PRO A 230 -2.53 25.54 -14.11
CA PRO A 230 -2.49 26.67 -13.19
C PRO A 230 -3.43 27.80 -13.65
N PRO A 231 -3.87 28.72 -12.77
CA PRO A 231 -4.86 29.75 -13.10
C PRO A 231 -4.46 30.61 -14.27
N GLN A 232 -5.43 31.02 -15.09
CA GLN A 232 -5.25 31.96 -16.19
C GLN A 232 -6.14 33.19 -15.96
N GLY A 233 -5.57 34.38 -16.10
CA GLY A 233 -6.24 35.66 -15.92
C GLY A 233 -6.84 36.21 -17.22
N THR A 234 -7.57 37.32 -17.10
CA THR A 234 -8.20 38.01 -18.24
C THR A 234 -7.51 39.34 -18.53
N GLY A 235 -7.37 39.70 -19.82
CA GLY A 235 -6.76 40.97 -20.22
C GLY A 235 -5.23 40.91 -20.27
N SER A 236 -4.55 41.84 -19.60
CA SER A 236 -3.08 41.94 -19.63
C SER A 236 -2.36 40.85 -18.84
N ALA A 237 -2.97 40.30 -17.79
CA ALA A 237 -2.43 39.18 -16.99
C ALA A 237 -2.80 37.80 -17.59
N SER A 238 -2.80 37.66 -18.91
CA SER A 238 -3.54 36.59 -19.62
C SER A 238 -2.91 35.21 -19.69
N TYR A 239 -1.63 35.04 -19.31
CA TYR A 239 -0.94 33.75 -19.48
C TYR A 239 -0.04 33.38 -18.31
N ASN A 240 -0.17 32.14 -17.86
CA ASN A 240 0.58 31.54 -16.77
C ASN A 240 1.08 30.15 -17.21
N PRO A 241 2.41 29.92 -17.30
CA PRO A 241 2.94 28.74 -17.98
C PRO A 241 2.53 27.40 -17.36
N LYS A 242 1.90 26.56 -18.19
CA LYS A 242 1.71 25.13 -17.92
C LYS A 242 3.07 24.43 -17.94
N LYS A 243 3.32 23.52 -17.00
CA LYS A 243 4.51 22.65 -16.91
C LYS A 243 4.08 21.19 -17.02
N THR A 244 4.97 20.31 -17.45
CA THR A 244 4.82 18.85 -17.30
C THR A 244 5.18 18.41 -15.89
N MET A 245 4.92 17.14 -15.57
CA MET A 245 5.50 16.49 -14.41
C MET A 245 7.02 16.25 -14.63
N ILE A 246 7.74 15.91 -13.56
CA ILE A 246 9.15 15.48 -13.66
C ILE A 246 9.15 14.02 -14.14
N GLU A 247 9.96 13.68 -15.15
CA GLU A 247 9.99 12.33 -15.76
C GLU A 247 11.41 11.77 -16.04
N GLU A 248 12.45 12.58 -15.87
CA GLU A 248 13.85 12.24 -16.20
C GLU A 248 14.53 11.35 -15.13
N PRO A 249 15.39 10.38 -15.52
CA PRO A 249 16.04 9.46 -14.59
C PRO A 249 16.97 10.20 -13.62
N SER A 250 16.66 10.11 -12.33
CA SER A 250 17.29 10.87 -11.25
C SER A 250 18.09 9.97 -10.29
N TYR A 251 18.98 10.57 -9.50
CA TYR A 251 19.80 9.88 -8.50
C TYR A 251 19.66 10.55 -7.12
N PHE A 252 19.98 9.80 -6.07
CA PHE A 252 19.85 10.26 -4.69
C PHE A 252 21.06 11.09 -4.24
N ILE A 253 20.80 12.16 -3.49
CA ILE A 253 21.80 13.00 -2.84
C ILE A 253 21.41 13.13 -1.36
N PHE A 254 22.35 12.83 -0.47
CA PHE A 254 22.21 12.97 0.98
C PHE A 254 23.35 13.84 1.48
N ASN A 255 23.06 14.99 2.10
CA ASN A 255 24.08 15.92 2.58
C ASN A 255 23.65 16.72 3.81
N VAL A 256 24.57 16.85 4.77
CA VAL A 256 24.40 17.76 5.91
C VAL A 256 24.68 19.17 5.43
N ALA A 257 23.75 20.09 5.68
CA ALA A 257 23.93 21.51 5.39
C ALA A 257 23.43 22.38 6.54
N MET A 258 24.27 23.34 6.92
CA MET A 258 23.95 24.46 7.80
C MET A 258 23.94 25.74 6.96
N SER A 259 23.13 26.73 7.32
CA SER A 259 22.97 27.99 6.59
C SER A 259 22.98 29.16 7.56
N SER A 260 23.53 30.30 7.13
CA SER A 260 23.46 31.59 7.84
C SER A 260 22.22 32.40 7.47
N ALA A 261 21.39 31.94 6.52
CA ALA A 261 20.34 32.73 5.89
C ALA A 261 18.93 32.10 5.96
N TRP A 262 18.79 30.83 6.36
CA TRP A 262 17.50 30.14 6.49
C TRP A 262 17.60 28.86 7.33
N GLY A 263 16.49 28.45 7.95
CA GLY A 263 16.43 27.24 8.78
C GLY A 263 17.06 27.42 10.17
N ALA A 264 17.63 26.34 10.72
CA ALA A 264 18.32 26.36 12.00
C ALA A 264 19.75 26.91 11.85
N THR A 265 19.95 28.17 12.24
CA THR A 265 21.25 28.85 12.20
C THR A 265 22.20 28.33 13.30
N PRO A 266 23.50 28.11 13.01
CA PRO A 266 24.46 27.72 14.04
C PRO A 266 24.61 28.78 15.15
N PRO A 267 24.92 28.40 16.40
CA PRO A 267 25.30 29.37 17.43
C PRO A 267 26.45 30.27 16.94
N ASN A 268 26.31 31.58 17.15
CA ASN A 268 27.32 32.60 16.80
C ASN A 268 27.70 32.69 15.30
N TYR A 269 26.84 32.23 14.37
CA TYR A 269 27.11 32.20 12.92
C TYR A 269 27.54 33.53 12.30
N GLU A 270 27.12 34.67 12.86
CA GLU A 270 27.47 36.02 12.37
C GLU A 270 28.90 36.45 12.76
N VAL A 271 29.50 35.83 13.77
CA VAL A 271 30.73 36.31 14.43
C VAL A 271 31.86 35.28 14.51
N GLY A 272 31.63 34.02 14.09
CA GLY A 272 32.70 33.05 13.85
C GLY A 272 32.35 31.60 14.24
N PRO A 273 33.25 30.88 14.95
CA PRO A 273 33.05 29.48 15.30
C PRO A 273 31.96 29.30 16.37
N CYS A 274 31.35 28.11 16.41
CA CYS A 274 30.17 27.79 17.24
C CYS A 274 30.18 28.37 18.66
N ARG A 275 31.29 28.23 19.41
CA ARG A 275 31.38 28.68 20.82
C ARG A 275 31.35 30.20 21.02
N GLY A 276 31.43 30.99 19.94
CA GLY A 276 31.48 32.45 19.98
C GLY A 276 32.88 32.98 20.29
N ASN A 277 32.93 34.13 20.95
CA ASN A 277 34.18 34.81 21.32
C ASN A 277 34.16 35.27 22.80
N ALA A 278 35.22 35.95 23.25
CA ALA A 278 35.37 36.35 24.66
C ALA A 278 34.31 37.35 25.19
N THR A 279 33.47 37.93 24.32
CA THR A 279 32.42 38.89 24.70
C THR A 279 31.00 38.44 24.31
N MET A 280 30.84 37.45 23.43
CA MET A 280 29.54 36.91 23.03
C MET A 280 29.57 35.37 22.87
N PRO A 281 28.71 34.63 23.61
CA PRO A 281 27.87 35.09 24.72
C PRO A 281 28.72 35.52 25.94
N ALA A 282 28.16 36.35 26.83
CA ALA A 282 28.91 36.80 28.02
C ALA A 282 29.12 35.66 29.03
N PRO A 283 30.35 35.37 29.49
CA PRO A 283 30.61 34.28 30.44
C PRO A 283 29.77 34.37 31.72
N GLY A 284 29.12 33.26 32.09
CA GLY A 284 28.21 33.19 33.24
C GLY A 284 26.74 33.55 32.97
N SER A 285 26.40 33.96 31.74
CA SER A 285 25.00 34.04 31.30
C SER A 285 24.39 32.65 31.05
N SER A 286 23.05 32.57 31.01
CA SER A 286 22.31 31.37 30.55
C SER A 286 22.79 30.90 29.18
N ASP A 287 22.93 31.87 28.27
CA ASP A 287 23.10 31.63 26.84
C ASP A 287 24.53 31.17 26.53
N TYR A 288 25.50 31.56 27.35
CA TYR A 288 26.87 31.05 27.33
C TYR A 288 26.93 29.54 27.57
N ASN A 289 26.22 29.03 28.57
CA ASN A 289 26.23 27.61 28.90
C ASN A 289 25.46 26.80 27.84
N ILE A 290 24.31 27.31 27.36
CA ILE A 290 23.54 26.67 26.28
C ILE A 290 24.36 26.59 24.99
N THR A 291 24.99 27.70 24.58
CA THR A 291 25.89 27.76 23.41
C THR A 291 27.00 26.72 23.50
N ASN A 292 27.75 26.69 24.59
CA ASN A 292 28.91 25.81 24.71
C ASN A 292 28.50 24.32 24.71
N ASN A 293 27.37 23.96 25.34
CA ASN A 293 26.85 22.58 25.31
C ASN A 293 26.46 22.12 23.89
N ILE A 294 25.89 23.01 23.06
CA ILE A 294 25.59 22.70 21.65
C ILE A 294 26.89 22.47 20.87
N CYS A 295 27.94 23.25 21.14
CA CYS A 295 29.22 23.12 20.44
C CYS A 295 30.04 21.90 20.86
N ASP A 296 29.86 21.41 22.09
CA ASP A 296 30.44 20.14 22.57
C ASP A 296 29.64 18.90 22.12
N SER A 297 28.50 19.10 21.47
CA SER A 297 27.74 18.03 20.80
C SER A 297 28.28 17.71 19.39
N PHE A 298 29.36 18.37 18.94
CA PHE A 298 30.02 18.08 17.67
C PHE A 298 31.10 16.99 17.80
N PRO A 299 31.29 16.10 16.82
CA PRO A 299 30.54 16.01 15.56
C PRO A 299 29.11 15.49 15.75
N MET A 300 28.13 16.25 15.26
CA MET A 300 26.76 15.77 15.07
C MET A 300 26.71 15.02 13.74
N PHE A 301 26.17 13.81 13.76
CA PHE A 301 26.11 12.97 12.57
C PHE A 301 24.76 13.12 11.89
N MET A 302 24.80 13.46 10.60
CA MET A 302 23.70 13.18 9.69
C MET A 302 24.04 11.91 8.93
N TYR A 303 23.28 10.90 9.24
CA TYR A 303 23.69 9.51 9.26
C TYR A 303 23.11 8.75 8.04
N ILE A 304 23.76 7.70 7.51
CA ILE A 304 23.07 6.43 7.07
C ILE A 304 22.98 4.98 7.98
N ASP A 305 21.85 4.57 7.18
CA ASP A 305 20.89 3.41 7.03
C ASP A 305 20.20 3.24 5.62
N TYR A 306 19.13 2.42 5.56
CA TYR A 306 18.42 1.86 4.41
C TYR A 306 17.84 2.85 3.41
N ILE A 307 18.62 3.22 2.40
CA ILE A 307 18.07 3.76 1.16
C ILE A 307 17.41 2.59 0.41
N ARG A 308 16.11 2.36 0.65
CA ARG A 308 15.30 1.41 -0.12
C ARG A 308 14.65 2.16 -1.28
N VAL A 309 14.84 1.62 -2.49
CA VAL A 309 14.32 2.17 -3.74
C VAL A 309 13.40 1.14 -4.36
N TRP A 310 12.29 1.64 -4.87
CA TRP A 310 11.08 0.89 -5.08
C TRP A 310 10.43 1.49 -6.31
N GLN A 311 10.27 0.69 -7.36
CA GLN A 311 9.77 1.18 -8.65
C GLN A 311 8.96 0.07 -9.30
N ASN A 312 7.85 0.46 -9.91
CA ASN A 312 7.11 -0.35 -10.85
C ASN A 312 7.94 -0.63 -12.09
N THR A 313 8.77 -1.67 -12.06
CA THR A 313 9.55 -2.21 -13.19
C THR A 313 8.76 -2.57 -14.48
N SER A 314 7.44 -2.31 -14.56
CA SER A 314 6.63 -2.43 -15.79
C SER A 314 6.19 -1.07 -16.39
N THR A 315 5.98 -0.03 -15.57
CA THR A 315 5.62 1.34 -16.03
C THR A 315 6.74 2.36 -15.81
N MET A 316 7.67 2.05 -14.90
CA MET A 316 8.89 2.78 -14.58
C MET A 316 10.12 1.92 -14.89
N SER A 317 11.27 2.58 -14.96
CA SER A 317 12.55 1.97 -15.31
C SER A 317 13.62 2.38 -14.29
N TYR A 318 14.41 1.40 -13.84
CA TYR A 318 15.49 1.61 -12.87
C TYR A 318 16.88 1.48 -13.54
N GLY A 319 17.83 2.28 -13.06
CA GLY A 319 19.18 2.38 -13.62
C GLY A 319 19.36 3.56 -14.59
N CYS A 320 20.59 4.05 -14.71
CA CYS A 320 20.97 5.32 -15.34
C CYS A 320 21.00 5.30 -16.88
N ASP A 321 20.10 4.54 -17.52
CA ASP A 321 20.03 4.35 -18.98
C ASP A 321 18.68 3.78 -19.45
N PRO A 322 17.52 4.36 -19.06
CA PRO A 322 16.23 3.83 -19.46
C PRO A 322 15.95 4.08 -20.95
N ALA A 323 15.32 3.12 -21.62
CA ALA A 323 15.07 3.20 -23.07
C ALA A 323 14.13 4.35 -23.49
N SER A 324 13.35 4.90 -22.56
CA SER A 324 12.51 6.09 -22.76
C SER A 324 13.27 7.40 -22.65
N HIS A 325 14.28 7.48 -21.77
CA HIS A 325 15.08 8.66 -21.47
C HIS A 325 16.59 8.29 -21.41
N PRO A 326 17.22 7.96 -22.54
CA PRO A 326 18.55 7.33 -22.58
C PRO A 326 19.69 8.33 -22.27
N THR A 327 20.10 8.42 -21.02
CA THR A 327 21.09 9.42 -20.54
C THR A 327 22.55 8.98 -20.64
N LYS A 328 22.87 7.68 -20.68
CA LYS A 328 24.24 7.16 -20.55
C LYS A 328 25.21 7.56 -21.65
N GLU A 329 24.82 7.51 -22.93
CA GLU A 329 25.71 7.93 -24.02
C GLU A 329 25.88 9.46 -24.04
N PHE A 330 24.89 10.21 -23.53
CA PHE A 330 25.02 11.65 -23.30
C PHE A 330 26.00 11.95 -22.15
N ILE A 331 25.82 11.33 -20.98
CA ILE A 331 26.69 11.52 -19.80
C ILE A 331 28.14 11.10 -20.12
N LYS A 332 28.36 9.97 -20.80
CA LYS A 332 29.69 9.56 -21.27
C LYS A 332 30.33 10.58 -22.21
N GLY A 333 29.54 11.19 -23.09
CA GLY A 333 30.02 12.24 -24.01
C GLY A 333 30.48 13.50 -23.30
N HIS A 334 29.97 13.75 -22.09
CA HIS A 334 30.17 14.97 -21.30
C HIS A 334 30.71 14.67 -19.89
N ILE A 335 31.43 13.56 -19.70
CA ILE A 335 31.78 13.03 -18.36
C ILE A 335 32.62 13.99 -17.50
N ALA A 336 33.31 14.96 -18.13
CA ALA A 336 34.04 16.03 -17.46
C ALA A 336 33.13 17.04 -16.72
N ASP A 337 31.84 17.11 -17.07
CA ASP A 337 30.85 17.98 -16.42
C ASP A 337 30.16 17.27 -15.22
N TYR A 338 30.39 15.96 -15.07
CA TYR A 338 29.78 15.10 -14.03
C TYR A 338 30.80 14.47 -13.07
N THR A 339 32.09 14.75 -13.22
CA THR A 339 33.17 14.15 -12.41
C THR A 339 34.29 15.14 -12.10
N ASP A 340 34.98 14.95 -10.98
CA ASP A 340 36.20 15.68 -10.62
C ASP A 340 37.29 14.72 -10.09
N PRO A 341 38.57 15.16 -9.94
CA PRO A 341 39.67 14.30 -9.51
C PRO A 341 39.52 13.60 -8.14
N LEU A 342 38.56 14.03 -7.31
CA LEU A 342 38.18 13.43 -6.02
C LEU A 342 36.86 12.64 -6.13
N ASN A 343 35.96 13.02 -7.04
CA ASN A 343 34.67 12.37 -7.31
C ASN A 343 34.61 11.84 -8.76
N MET A 344 35.36 10.78 -9.05
CA MET A 344 35.42 10.15 -10.38
C MET A 344 34.35 9.04 -10.56
N ASP A 345 33.75 8.95 -11.75
CA ASP A 345 32.94 7.78 -12.16
C ASP A 345 33.86 6.56 -12.35
N ILE A 346 33.89 5.69 -11.34
CA ILE A 346 34.69 4.47 -11.34
C ILE A 346 33.76 3.27 -11.17
N GLN A 347 33.63 2.47 -12.24
CA GLN A 347 32.91 1.19 -12.22
C GLN A 347 33.55 0.23 -11.19
N VAL A 348 32.87 0.01 -10.05
CA VAL A 348 33.33 -0.94 -9.03
C VAL A 348 32.96 -2.38 -9.44
N ALA A 349 33.98 -3.20 -9.69
CA ALA A 349 33.83 -4.65 -9.84
C ALA A 349 33.81 -5.35 -8.47
N GLY A 350 32.83 -6.21 -8.25
CA GLY A 350 32.64 -6.93 -6.99
C GLY A 350 32.18 -6.03 -5.85
N ARG A 351 32.53 -6.42 -4.62
CA ARG A 351 32.20 -5.75 -3.35
C ARG A 351 30.71 -5.70 -2.95
N ALA A 352 29.80 -6.36 -3.66
CA ALA A 352 28.54 -6.76 -3.02
C ALA A 352 28.80 -7.63 -1.78
N MET A 353 27.88 -7.62 -0.82
CA MET A 353 27.89 -8.61 0.25
C MET A 353 27.62 -10.02 -0.31
N CYS A 354 28.34 -11.00 0.20
CA CYS A 354 28.25 -12.41 -0.19
C CYS A 354 28.46 -13.34 1.01
N ASN A 355 28.07 -14.60 0.87
CA ASN A 355 28.30 -15.66 1.85
C ASN A 355 29.03 -16.87 1.25
N SER A 356 28.96 -17.06 -0.07
CA SER A 356 29.58 -18.17 -0.81
C SER A 356 30.10 -17.69 -2.18
N ASP A 357 30.97 -18.45 -2.84
CA ASP A 357 31.45 -18.09 -4.19
C ASP A 357 30.31 -17.96 -5.20
N ASP A 358 29.21 -18.71 -5.02
CA ASP A 358 28.01 -18.67 -5.85
C ASP A 358 27.26 -17.31 -5.79
N ASP A 359 27.39 -16.55 -4.69
CA ASP A 359 26.90 -15.15 -4.62
C ASP A 359 27.59 -14.22 -5.64
N CYS A 360 28.74 -14.65 -6.14
CA CYS A 360 29.70 -13.90 -6.94
C CYS A 360 30.03 -14.59 -8.28
N THR A 361 29.27 -15.63 -8.65
CA THR A 361 29.49 -16.46 -9.84
C THR A 361 28.18 -16.67 -10.60
N VAL A 362 28.18 -16.55 -11.93
CA VAL A 362 26.99 -16.90 -12.73
C VAL A 362 26.87 -18.42 -12.92
N ALA A 363 25.65 -18.95 -12.89
CA ALA A 363 25.40 -20.40 -12.83
C ALA A 363 25.94 -21.26 -14.01
N THR A 364 26.54 -20.66 -15.03
CA THR A 364 27.13 -21.35 -16.20
C THR A 364 28.66 -21.40 -16.21
N SER A 365 29.34 -20.65 -15.34
CA SER A 365 30.80 -20.45 -15.38
C SER A 365 31.28 -19.77 -14.10
N PHE A 366 32.44 -20.12 -13.55
CA PHE A 366 33.03 -19.37 -12.44
C PHE A 366 33.40 -17.94 -12.88
N THR A 367 32.85 -16.92 -12.23
CA THR A 367 33.07 -15.49 -12.56
C THR A 367 33.51 -14.63 -11.38
N GLY A 368 33.63 -15.22 -10.19
CA GLY A 368 34.10 -14.57 -8.98
C GLY A 368 33.91 -15.45 -7.75
N SER A 369 34.56 -15.03 -6.66
CA SER A 369 34.54 -15.71 -5.37
C SER A 369 34.17 -14.76 -4.23
N CYS A 370 33.77 -15.32 -3.09
CA CYS A 370 33.42 -14.56 -1.91
C CYS A 370 34.59 -14.51 -0.92
N VAL A 371 35.17 -13.32 -0.76
CA VAL A 371 36.33 -13.10 0.13
C VAL A 371 35.92 -12.13 1.23
N ASN A 372 35.95 -12.58 2.48
CA ASN A 372 35.59 -11.79 3.67
C ASN A 372 34.19 -11.14 3.57
N ARG A 373 33.19 -11.93 3.16
CA ARG A 373 31.81 -11.51 2.83
C ARG A 373 31.70 -10.40 1.76
N ARG A 374 32.72 -10.20 0.91
CA ARG A 374 32.66 -9.30 -0.26
C ARG A 374 33.02 -10.04 -1.56
N CYS A 375 32.24 -9.83 -2.62
CA CYS A 375 32.54 -10.45 -3.91
C CYS A 375 33.85 -9.94 -4.52
N LYS A 376 34.64 -10.85 -5.07
CA LYS A 376 35.87 -10.58 -5.83
C LYS A 376 35.76 -11.26 -7.19
N CYS A 377 35.72 -10.47 -8.25
CA CYS A 377 35.50 -11.01 -9.59
C CYS A 377 36.74 -11.72 -10.15
N ALA A 378 36.50 -12.68 -11.03
CA ALA A 378 37.50 -13.21 -11.94
C ALA A 378 37.72 -12.24 -13.12
N ASP A 379 38.84 -12.38 -13.82
CA ASP A 379 39.17 -11.49 -14.93
C ASP A 379 38.10 -11.52 -16.04
N ALA A 380 37.87 -10.35 -16.64
CA ALA A 380 36.77 -10.06 -17.59
C ALA A 380 35.33 -10.08 -17.02
N TRP A 381 35.13 -10.11 -15.69
CA TRP A 381 33.82 -9.93 -15.07
C TRP A 381 33.77 -8.73 -14.12
N SER A 382 32.65 -8.00 -14.13
CA SER A 382 32.46 -6.74 -13.42
C SER A 382 31.05 -6.60 -12.83
N GLY A 383 30.74 -5.42 -12.29
CA GLY A 383 29.52 -5.17 -11.51
C GLY A 383 29.58 -5.80 -10.11
N PRO A 384 28.64 -5.44 -9.22
CA PRO A 384 28.80 -5.65 -7.79
C PRO A 384 28.84 -7.11 -7.33
N ARG A 385 28.14 -8.00 -8.05
CA ARG A 385 28.15 -9.48 -7.84
C ARG A 385 28.90 -10.25 -8.94
N CYS A 386 29.73 -9.59 -9.75
CA CYS A 386 30.50 -10.23 -10.82
C CYS A 386 29.63 -10.98 -11.86
N THR A 387 28.38 -10.55 -11.99
CA THR A 387 27.36 -11.12 -12.88
C THR A 387 27.33 -10.46 -14.26
N ARG A 388 28.05 -9.35 -14.45
CA ARG A 388 28.17 -8.65 -15.72
C ARG A 388 29.47 -9.06 -16.41
N TYR A 389 29.38 -9.64 -17.59
CA TYR A 389 30.56 -9.95 -18.40
C TYR A 389 31.08 -8.67 -19.04
N ASP A 390 32.33 -8.29 -18.77
CA ASP A 390 32.91 -7.06 -19.28
C ASP A 390 33.62 -7.30 -20.62
N LEU A 391 32.80 -7.50 -21.65
CA LEU A 391 33.21 -7.35 -23.05
C LEU A 391 33.50 -5.86 -23.31
N GLY A 392 34.70 -5.42 -22.92
CA GLY A 392 35.15 -4.03 -22.89
C GLY A 392 34.57 -3.15 -24.00
N GLY A 393 33.51 -2.43 -23.67
CA GLY A 393 32.86 -1.43 -24.51
C GLY A 393 32.16 -1.92 -25.78
N LYS A 394 31.72 -3.20 -25.92
CA LYS A 394 31.05 -3.67 -27.15
C LYS A 394 29.76 -4.47 -26.94
N SER A 395 28.67 -3.96 -27.51
CA SER A 395 27.34 -4.59 -27.55
C SER A 395 26.81 -4.69 -28.99
N TYR A 396 25.72 -5.44 -29.14
CA TYR A 396 24.88 -5.68 -30.32
C TYR A 396 25.43 -6.54 -31.47
N GLY A 397 24.58 -7.52 -31.84
CA GLY A 397 24.70 -8.37 -33.02
C GLY A 397 24.53 -9.85 -32.70
N PRO A 398 23.78 -10.65 -33.50
CA PRO A 398 24.00 -12.09 -33.51
C PRO A 398 25.46 -12.35 -33.91
N THR A 399 26.12 -13.34 -33.30
CA THR A 399 27.56 -13.55 -33.54
C THR A 399 27.84 -13.73 -35.05
N PRO A 400 29.00 -13.28 -35.55
CA PRO A 400 29.33 -13.41 -36.98
C PRO A 400 29.15 -14.85 -37.48
N ALA A 401 29.43 -15.85 -36.65
CA ALA A 401 29.14 -17.25 -36.94
C ALA A 401 27.65 -17.52 -37.25
N VAL A 402 26.71 -17.06 -36.42
CA VAL A 402 25.26 -17.26 -36.64
C VAL A 402 24.77 -16.49 -37.88
N ALA A 403 25.22 -15.24 -38.07
CA ALA A 403 24.87 -14.45 -39.25
C ALA A 403 25.41 -15.09 -40.54
N ILE A 404 26.67 -15.52 -40.55
CA ILE A 404 27.30 -16.23 -41.68
C ILE A 404 26.64 -17.58 -41.90
N THR A 405 26.30 -18.35 -40.86
CA THR A 405 25.58 -19.64 -41.02
C THR A 405 24.21 -19.44 -41.65
N LEU A 406 23.42 -18.46 -41.22
CA LEU A 406 22.12 -18.16 -41.84
C LEU A 406 22.29 -17.72 -43.30
N VAL A 407 23.22 -16.83 -43.59
CA VAL A 407 23.53 -16.38 -44.96
C VAL A 407 24.01 -17.54 -45.84
N VAL A 408 24.89 -18.41 -45.33
CA VAL A 408 25.38 -19.60 -46.04
C VAL A 408 24.27 -20.62 -46.27
N CYS A 409 23.39 -20.87 -45.29
CA CYS A 409 22.22 -21.74 -45.48
C CYS A 409 21.25 -21.18 -46.52
N VAL A 410 21.03 -19.85 -46.55
CA VAL A 410 20.22 -19.19 -47.58
C VAL A 410 20.90 -19.25 -48.96
N ILE A 411 22.21 -19.01 -49.05
CA ILE A 411 22.98 -19.12 -50.31
C ILE A 411 22.98 -20.56 -50.82
N ILE A 412 23.15 -21.56 -49.97
CA ILE A 412 23.09 -22.98 -50.35
C ILE A 412 21.66 -23.36 -50.77
N GLY A 413 20.63 -22.95 -50.03
CA GLY A 413 19.23 -23.19 -50.38
C GLY A 413 18.85 -22.57 -51.73
N CYS A 414 19.19 -21.30 -51.93
CA CYS A 414 19.00 -20.59 -53.20
C CYS A 414 19.85 -21.19 -54.33
N GLY A 415 21.09 -21.60 -54.06
CA GLY A 415 21.99 -22.25 -55.01
C GLY A 415 21.47 -23.61 -55.48
N ILE A 416 20.95 -24.44 -54.57
CA ILE A 416 20.29 -25.72 -54.87
C ILE A 416 19.00 -25.46 -55.68
N ALA A 417 18.17 -24.51 -55.26
CA ALA A 417 16.95 -24.14 -56.00
C ALA A 417 17.26 -23.61 -57.41
N PHE A 418 18.33 -22.82 -57.56
CA PHE A 418 18.83 -22.31 -58.84
C PHE A 418 19.41 -23.43 -59.70
N PHE A 419 20.18 -24.35 -59.14
CA PHE A 419 20.72 -25.53 -59.83
C PHE A 419 19.60 -26.44 -60.35
N PHE A 420 18.55 -26.69 -59.56
CA PHE A 420 17.37 -27.42 -60.03
C PHE A 420 16.53 -26.62 -61.05
N ARG A 421 16.47 -25.27 -60.96
CA ARG A 421 15.90 -24.42 -62.03
C ARG A 421 16.71 -24.50 -63.32
N LEU A 422 18.04 -24.49 -63.25
CA LEU A 422 18.94 -24.66 -64.39
C LEU A 422 18.83 -26.06 -65.00
N ARG A 423 18.77 -27.12 -64.18
CA ARG A 423 18.58 -28.50 -64.65
C ARG A 423 17.21 -28.67 -65.31
N ARG A 424 16.14 -28.05 -64.77
CA ARG A 424 14.84 -27.97 -65.45
C ARG A 424 14.91 -27.19 -66.77
N ARG A 425 15.64 -26.05 -66.83
CA ARG A 425 15.85 -25.28 -68.07
C ARG A 425 16.66 -26.05 -69.12
N LYS A 426 17.74 -26.75 -68.75
CA LYS A 426 18.50 -27.64 -69.67
C LYS A 426 17.63 -28.78 -70.18
N ASN A 427 16.91 -29.48 -69.31
CA ASN A 427 16.02 -30.57 -69.73
C ASN A 427 14.88 -30.06 -70.63
N ALA A 428 14.32 -28.88 -70.36
CA ALA A 428 13.31 -28.26 -71.22
C ALA A 428 13.88 -27.79 -72.57
N ALA A 429 15.12 -27.30 -72.62
CA ALA A 429 15.80 -26.95 -73.87
C ALA A 429 16.10 -28.19 -74.71
N LEU A 430 16.54 -29.29 -74.09
CA LEU A 430 16.77 -30.58 -74.74
C LEU A 430 15.46 -31.16 -75.32
N ALA A 431 14.37 -31.11 -74.55
CA ALA A 431 13.04 -31.49 -75.03
C ALA A 431 12.57 -30.60 -76.20
N LYS A 432 12.91 -29.31 -76.20
CA LYS A 432 12.59 -28.39 -77.30
C LYS A 432 13.42 -28.66 -78.56
N GLN A 433 14.67 -29.12 -78.44
CA GLN A 433 15.45 -29.62 -79.57
C GLN A 433 14.87 -30.91 -80.16
N MET A 434 14.45 -31.87 -79.33
CA MET A 434 13.75 -33.08 -79.82
C MET A 434 12.42 -32.73 -80.52
N GLN A 435 11.68 -31.72 -80.05
CA GLN A 435 10.47 -31.24 -80.72
C GLN A 435 10.76 -30.50 -82.05
N LEU A 436 11.92 -29.86 -82.22
CA LEU A 436 12.32 -29.33 -83.54
C LEU A 436 12.67 -30.48 -84.49
N PHE A 437 13.41 -31.49 -84.04
CA PHE A 437 13.83 -32.63 -84.87
C PHE A 437 12.62 -33.42 -85.41
N ASN A 438 11.58 -33.61 -84.59
CA ASN A 438 10.31 -34.21 -85.03
C ASN A 438 9.47 -33.31 -85.95
N LYS A 439 9.75 -31.99 -86.04
CA LYS A 439 9.03 -31.09 -86.95
C LYS A 439 9.57 -31.08 -88.39
N THR A 440 10.75 -31.67 -88.62
CA THR A 440 11.37 -31.77 -89.96
C THR A 440 10.88 -32.95 -90.81
N ASN A 441 10.23 -33.96 -90.21
CA ASN A 441 9.85 -35.21 -90.90
C ASN A 441 8.32 -35.36 -91.14
N SER A 442 7.57 -34.27 -91.28
CA SER A 442 6.15 -34.31 -91.67
C SER A 442 5.77 -33.05 -92.45
N ALA A 443 5.97 -33.10 -93.77
CA ALA A 443 5.64 -32.02 -94.69
C ALA A 443 4.74 -32.54 -95.83
N LYS A 444 3.75 -31.73 -96.23
CA LYS A 444 2.69 -31.99 -97.22
C LYS A 444 1.61 -32.98 -96.81
N VAL A 445 0.37 -32.50 -96.71
CA VAL A 445 -0.69 -32.64 -97.75
C VAL A 445 -1.65 -31.42 -97.63
N SER A 446 -2.45 -31.18 -98.66
CA SER A 446 -3.44 -30.10 -98.90
C SER A 446 -4.72 -30.21 -98.02
N GLU A 447 -5.75 -29.35 -98.03
CA GLU A 447 -6.04 -27.92 -98.35
C GLU A 447 -7.45 -27.59 -97.76
N ASP A 448 -7.96 -26.35 -97.91
CA ASP A 448 -9.37 -25.92 -97.74
C ASP A 448 -10.07 -26.02 -96.35
N GLY A 449 -11.26 -25.40 -96.19
CA GLY A 449 -12.21 -25.76 -95.12
C GLY A 449 -12.88 -24.67 -94.23
N ILE A 450 -13.25 -23.52 -94.79
CA ILE A 450 -14.12 -22.45 -94.25
C ILE A 450 -15.08 -22.76 -93.04
N ALA A 451 -14.88 -22.01 -91.94
CA ALA A 451 -15.86 -21.33 -91.04
C ALA A 451 -16.81 -22.01 -90.01
N MET A 452 -17.14 -21.15 -89.03
CA MET A 452 -18.38 -21.00 -88.21
C MET A 452 -18.61 -21.74 -86.88
N THR A 453 -19.15 -20.95 -85.95
CA THR A 453 -19.75 -21.33 -84.65
C THR A 453 -21.22 -21.72 -84.84
N PRO A 454 -21.86 -22.45 -83.90
CA PRO A 454 -22.56 -21.77 -82.80
C PRO A 454 -22.54 -22.52 -81.45
N ASN A 455 -23.26 -21.97 -80.46
CA ASN A 455 -23.30 -22.38 -79.05
C ASN A 455 -24.72 -22.85 -78.65
N ARG A 456 -24.86 -23.99 -77.94
CA ARG A 456 -25.89 -24.18 -76.88
C ARG A 456 -25.72 -25.42 -76.00
N ASN A 457 -26.36 -25.38 -74.83
CA ASN A 457 -26.33 -26.40 -73.77
C ASN A 457 -27.26 -27.61 -74.03
N SER A 458 -26.90 -28.76 -73.46
CA SER A 458 -27.85 -29.68 -72.78
C SER A 458 -27.11 -30.53 -71.74
N THR A 459 -27.82 -31.23 -70.84
CA THR A 459 -27.27 -31.82 -69.61
C THR A 459 -27.66 -33.29 -69.35
N HIS A 460 -26.92 -33.90 -68.42
CA HIS A 460 -27.32 -34.96 -67.47
C HIS A 460 -27.18 -36.47 -67.80
N TYR A 461 -26.46 -37.16 -66.88
CA TYR A 461 -26.53 -38.56 -66.42
C TYR A 461 -26.33 -39.72 -67.45
N HIS A 462 -25.71 -40.86 -67.13
CA HIS A 462 -25.16 -41.42 -65.88
C HIS A 462 -23.85 -42.20 -66.16
N LEU A 463 -22.80 -42.02 -65.34
CA LEU A 463 -22.19 -43.12 -64.55
C LEU A 463 -21.19 -42.57 -63.52
N ILE A 464 -21.11 -43.18 -62.33
CA ILE A 464 -20.21 -42.80 -61.21
C ILE A 464 -19.69 -44.11 -60.58
N LEU A 465 -18.60 -44.00 -59.79
CA LEU A 465 -17.77 -45.06 -59.19
C LEU A 465 -16.72 -45.64 -60.17
N LYS A 466 -15.44 -45.84 -59.80
CA LYS A 466 -14.75 -45.68 -58.50
C LYS A 466 -13.48 -44.81 -58.60
N CYS A 467 -13.58 -43.50 -58.37
CA CYS A 467 -12.40 -42.64 -58.10
C CYS A 467 -12.54 -41.71 -56.88
N ARG A 468 -13.52 -41.96 -56.00
CA ARG A 468 -13.70 -41.16 -54.76
C ARG A 468 -12.75 -41.52 -53.64
N PHE A 469 -12.29 -42.77 -53.53
CA PHE A 469 -11.52 -43.25 -52.37
C PHE A 469 -10.20 -42.48 -52.16
N CYS A 470 -9.43 -42.25 -53.22
CA CYS A 470 -8.11 -41.59 -53.12
C CYS A 470 -8.22 -40.09 -52.76
N HIS A 471 -9.22 -39.38 -53.30
CA HIS A 471 -9.47 -37.97 -52.96
C HIS A 471 -10.09 -37.81 -51.56
N SER A 472 -10.99 -38.72 -51.16
CA SER A 472 -11.54 -38.74 -49.80
C SER A 472 -10.45 -39.02 -48.76
N LEU A 473 -9.57 -40.01 -48.97
CA LEU A 473 -8.51 -40.32 -48.00
C LEU A 473 -7.53 -39.15 -47.81
N CYS A 474 -7.20 -38.42 -48.89
CA CYS A 474 -6.30 -37.27 -48.83
C CYS A 474 -6.95 -36.06 -48.12
N ARG A 475 -8.26 -35.84 -48.30
CA ARG A 475 -9.02 -34.83 -47.54
C ARG A 475 -9.24 -35.24 -46.09
N LEU A 476 -9.50 -36.52 -45.82
CA LEU A 476 -9.61 -37.06 -44.46
C LEU A 476 -8.30 -36.91 -43.70
N LEU A 477 -7.15 -37.32 -44.25
CA LEU A 477 -5.85 -37.14 -43.60
C LEU A 477 -5.52 -35.68 -43.30
N ASN A 478 -5.79 -34.76 -44.24
CA ASN A 478 -5.59 -33.34 -44.01
C ASN A 478 -6.59 -32.76 -43.00
N MET A 479 -7.86 -33.20 -42.97
CA MET A 479 -8.81 -32.76 -41.96
C MET A 479 -8.59 -33.40 -40.60
N THR A 480 -8.12 -34.65 -40.50
CA THR A 480 -7.70 -35.22 -39.21
C THR A 480 -6.46 -34.51 -38.70
N LEU A 481 -5.49 -34.15 -39.55
CA LEU A 481 -4.36 -33.31 -39.13
C LEU A 481 -4.83 -31.92 -38.69
N LEU A 482 -5.71 -31.26 -39.45
CA LEU A 482 -6.24 -29.93 -39.10
C LEU A 482 -7.09 -29.97 -37.82
N VAL A 483 -7.94 -30.98 -37.64
CA VAL A 483 -8.75 -31.17 -36.42
C VAL A 483 -7.87 -31.55 -35.24
N TYR A 484 -6.82 -32.37 -35.42
CA TYR A 484 -5.85 -32.63 -34.35
C TYR A 484 -5.11 -31.35 -33.96
N PHE A 485 -4.73 -30.51 -34.94
CA PHE A 485 -4.10 -29.21 -34.70
C PHE A 485 -5.06 -28.24 -33.98
N ILE A 486 -6.32 -28.17 -34.40
CA ILE A 486 -7.36 -27.32 -33.80
C ILE A 486 -7.77 -27.82 -32.40
N VAL A 487 -7.86 -29.13 -32.18
CA VAL A 487 -8.14 -29.71 -30.85
C VAL A 487 -6.97 -29.52 -29.90
N ASN A 488 -5.71 -29.62 -30.37
CA ASN A 488 -4.55 -29.27 -29.55
C ASN A 488 -4.46 -27.76 -29.30
N LEU A 489 -4.79 -26.91 -30.28
CA LEU A 489 -4.91 -25.46 -30.08
C LEU A 489 -6.04 -25.10 -29.10
N ALA A 490 -7.17 -25.81 -29.13
CA ALA A 490 -8.27 -25.61 -28.18
C ALA A 490 -7.92 -26.10 -26.76
N LEU A 491 -7.18 -27.22 -26.63
CA LEU A 491 -6.62 -27.68 -25.36
C LEU A 491 -5.51 -26.76 -24.82
N VAL A 492 -4.81 -26.01 -25.68
CA VAL A 492 -3.81 -25.00 -25.30
C VAL A 492 -4.45 -23.62 -25.06
N ALA A 493 -5.64 -23.35 -25.59
CA ALA A 493 -6.36 -22.09 -25.42
C ALA A 493 -7.37 -22.08 -24.25
N ALA A 494 -7.41 -23.14 -23.43
CA ALA A 494 -8.38 -23.29 -22.34
C ALA A 494 -7.86 -24.09 -21.15
N LEU A 495 -6.70 -23.71 -20.60
CA LEU A 495 -6.28 -23.98 -19.21
C LEU A 495 -5.06 -23.12 -18.87
N ASP A 496 -5.24 -22.09 -18.03
CA ASP A 496 -4.12 -21.43 -17.38
C ASP A 496 -3.68 -22.29 -16.19
N ILE A 497 -2.52 -22.96 -16.32
CA ILE A 497 -1.96 -23.83 -15.28
C ILE A 497 -1.10 -22.99 -14.33
N GLY A 498 -1.71 -21.94 -13.76
CA GLY A 498 -1.09 -21.02 -12.81
C GLY A 498 -0.75 -21.66 -11.46
N ASP A 499 -1.44 -22.74 -11.10
CA ASP A 499 -1.05 -23.62 -10.00
C ASP A 499 -0.91 -25.09 -10.43
N THR A 500 0.18 -25.72 -9.97
CA THR A 500 0.54 -27.12 -10.21
C THR A 500 0.23 -28.02 -9.00
N THR A 501 -0.25 -27.46 -7.88
CA THR A 501 -0.52 -28.18 -6.63
C THR A 501 -1.47 -29.36 -6.82
N GLN A 502 -1.02 -30.54 -6.41
CA GLN A 502 -1.79 -31.78 -6.43
C GLN A 502 -2.39 -32.09 -5.04
N PRO A 503 -3.42 -32.95 -4.94
CA PRO A 503 -3.85 -33.52 -3.67
C PRO A 503 -2.76 -34.42 -3.06
N THR A 504 -2.71 -34.44 -1.72
CA THR A 504 -1.88 -35.40 -0.97
C THR A 504 -2.41 -36.82 -1.12
N LYS A 505 -1.53 -37.81 -0.91
CA LYS A 505 -1.90 -39.23 -0.93
C LYS A 505 -2.75 -39.64 0.29
N SER A 506 -2.65 -38.95 1.42
CA SER A 506 -3.55 -39.17 2.57
C SER A 506 -4.88 -38.42 2.48
N GLY A 507 -5.04 -37.47 1.53
CA GLY A 507 -6.25 -36.67 1.35
C GLY A 507 -6.36 -35.46 2.27
N ILE A 508 -5.35 -35.16 3.10
CA ILE A 508 -5.31 -33.92 3.88
C ILE A 508 -5.01 -32.71 2.98
N GLY A 509 -5.67 -31.58 3.28
CA GLY A 509 -5.46 -30.32 2.57
C GLY A 509 -4.06 -29.73 2.77
N THR A 510 -3.60 -28.95 1.79
CA THR A 510 -2.25 -28.35 1.74
C THR A 510 -1.90 -27.53 3.00
N TRP A 511 -2.89 -26.86 3.60
CA TRP A 511 -2.73 -25.92 4.72
C TRP A 511 -3.43 -26.38 6.01
N ILE A 512 -3.91 -27.62 6.06
CA ILE A 512 -4.60 -28.19 7.23
C ILE A 512 -3.56 -28.94 8.08
N ASP A 513 -3.53 -28.70 9.39
CA ASP A 513 -2.70 -29.45 10.33
C ASP A 513 -3.20 -30.90 10.46
N VAL A 514 -2.27 -31.87 10.53
CA VAL A 514 -2.60 -33.30 10.74
C VAL A 514 -3.19 -33.58 12.13
N ASP A 515 -3.00 -32.67 13.08
CA ASP A 515 -3.56 -32.80 14.43
C ASP A 515 -4.97 -32.17 14.56
N THR A 516 -5.48 -31.47 13.54
CA THR A 516 -6.83 -30.89 13.57
C THR A 516 -7.91 -31.97 13.61
N PRO A 517 -8.85 -31.95 14.59
CA PRO A 517 -9.92 -32.95 14.68
C PRO A 517 -10.82 -32.99 13.44
N THR A 518 -11.06 -34.18 12.89
CA THR A 518 -11.95 -34.37 11.72
C THR A 518 -13.39 -33.95 11.98
N SER A 519 -13.81 -33.88 13.24
CA SER A 519 -15.12 -33.34 13.67
C SER A 519 -15.31 -31.85 13.38
N VAL A 520 -14.23 -31.08 13.20
CA VAL A 520 -14.28 -29.64 12.87
C VAL A 520 -13.95 -29.35 11.41
N TYR A 521 -13.94 -30.36 10.52
CA TYR A 521 -13.67 -30.14 9.08
C TYR A 521 -14.80 -29.42 8.32
N ASN A 522 -15.97 -29.22 8.95
CA ASN A 522 -17.08 -28.45 8.41
C ASN A 522 -17.59 -27.45 9.46
N LYS A 523 -17.95 -26.23 9.05
CA LYS A 523 -18.62 -25.22 9.87
C LYS A 523 -19.90 -24.78 9.17
N THR A 524 -20.97 -24.52 9.93
CA THR A 524 -22.20 -23.93 9.40
C THR A 524 -22.12 -22.41 9.48
N SER A 525 -22.38 -21.71 8.38
CA SER A 525 -22.41 -20.24 8.33
C SER A 525 -23.64 -19.68 9.07
N SER A 526 -23.63 -18.40 9.45
CA SER A 526 -24.79 -17.74 10.07
C SER A 526 -26.00 -17.61 9.12
N ARG A 527 -25.82 -17.90 7.83
CA ARG A 527 -26.89 -18.01 6.82
C ARG A 527 -27.34 -19.47 6.58
N GLY A 528 -26.72 -20.45 7.24
CA GLY A 528 -27.10 -21.86 7.20
C GLY A 528 -26.39 -22.72 6.15
N GLU A 529 -25.41 -22.16 5.45
CA GLU A 529 -24.58 -22.92 4.48
C GLU A 529 -23.56 -23.78 5.21
N THR A 530 -22.97 -24.77 4.52
CA THR A 530 -21.88 -25.60 5.09
C THR A 530 -20.58 -25.30 4.34
N TRP A 531 -19.59 -24.80 5.07
CA TRP A 531 -18.27 -24.44 4.56
C TRP A 531 -17.21 -25.45 5.05
N GLN A 532 -16.20 -25.71 4.21
CA GLN A 532 -15.17 -26.72 4.47
C GLN A 532 -13.91 -26.10 5.06
N LEU A 533 -13.23 -26.81 5.95
CA LEU A 533 -11.94 -26.39 6.51
C LEU A 533 -10.89 -26.34 5.40
N VAL A 534 -10.21 -25.19 5.26
CA VAL A 534 -9.19 -24.95 4.23
C VAL A 534 -7.78 -24.75 4.80
N MET A 535 -7.69 -24.25 6.04
CA MET A 535 -6.43 -24.03 6.76
C MET A 535 -6.62 -24.23 8.26
N SER A 536 -5.60 -24.75 8.92
CA SER A 536 -5.52 -24.80 10.37
C SER A 536 -4.07 -24.89 10.85
N ASP A 537 -3.82 -24.38 12.05
CA ASP A 537 -2.59 -24.64 12.82
C ASP A 537 -3.00 -24.88 14.27
N GLU A 538 -2.65 -26.05 14.80
CA GLU A 538 -2.97 -26.49 16.17
C GLU A 538 -1.75 -26.35 17.10
N PHE A 539 -0.63 -25.81 16.60
CA PHE A 539 0.59 -25.45 17.35
C PHE A 539 1.26 -26.54 18.22
N ASN A 540 0.76 -27.78 18.19
CA ASN A 540 1.17 -28.93 19.02
C ASN A 540 2.66 -29.31 18.94
N LEU A 541 3.37 -28.95 17.86
CA LEU A 541 4.80 -29.20 17.71
C LEU A 541 5.59 -28.04 18.33
N ALA A 542 6.07 -28.26 19.55
CA ALA A 542 6.96 -27.32 20.25
C ALA A 542 8.30 -27.12 19.52
N GLY A 543 8.90 -25.93 19.70
CA GLY A 543 10.22 -25.58 19.18
C GLY A 543 10.26 -25.22 17.70
N ARG A 544 9.13 -24.85 17.07
CA ARG A 544 9.12 -24.28 15.71
C ARG A 544 9.88 -22.96 15.70
N ASN A 545 10.79 -22.81 14.72
CA ASN A 545 11.45 -21.56 14.38
C ASN A 545 10.59 -20.81 13.36
N PHE A 546 10.27 -19.54 13.62
CA PHE A 546 9.48 -18.69 12.75
C PHE A 546 10.30 -17.66 11.96
N THR A 547 11.64 -17.72 12.02
CA THR A 547 12.52 -16.87 11.21
C THR A 547 12.25 -17.07 9.71
N ALA A 548 12.50 -16.05 8.88
CA ALA A 548 12.26 -16.10 7.45
C ALA A 548 12.93 -17.33 6.79
N GLY A 549 12.11 -18.19 6.17
CA GLY A 549 12.53 -19.43 5.50
C GLY A 549 12.35 -20.73 6.32
N GLU A 550 12.00 -20.65 7.61
CA GLU A 550 12.02 -21.83 8.51
C GLU A 550 10.64 -22.49 8.73
N ASP A 551 9.55 -21.71 8.75
CA ASP A 551 8.18 -22.23 8.79
C ASP A 551 7.44 -22.04 7.46
N HIS A 552 6.63 -23.03 7.11
CA HIS A 552 5.93 -23.11 5.83
C HIS A 552 4.77 -22.12 5.73
N LEU A 553 4.14 -21.80 6.86
CA LEU A 553 2.91 -21.02 6.95
C LEU A 553 3.17 -19.63 7.53
N TRP A 554 4.00 -19.55 8.58
CA TRP A 554 4.26 -18.31 9.32
C TRP A 554 5.66 -17.73 9.07
N VAL A 555 5.82 -16.43 9.29
CA VAL A 555 7.11 -15.76 9.45
C VAL A 555 7.00 -14.69 10.55
N ALA A 556 7.88 -14.77 11.54
CA ALA A 556 8.07 -13.72 12.54
C ALA A 556 9.08 -12.69 12.03
N LEU A 557 8.79 -11.41 12.23
CA LEU A 557 9.67 -10.33 11.79
C LEU A 557 10.79 -10.04 12.79
N ASP A 558 11.97 -9.68 12.28
CA ASP A 558 13.01 -8.95 13.02
C ASP A 558 13.04 -7.52 12.49
N ILE A 559 12.25 -6.65 13.13
CA ILE A 559 12.08 -5.24 12.73
C ILE A 559 11.54 -4.45 13.93
N PRO A 560 11.95 -3.20 14.17
CA PRO A 560 11.28 -2.34 15.14
C PRO A 560 9.85 -2.01 14.70
N ASP A 561 8.94 -1.83 15.65
CA ASP A 561 7.64 -1.25 15.31
C ASP A 561 7.81 0.24 15.01
N GLY A 562 7.52 0.62 13.76
CA GLY A 562 7.67 1.97 13.25
C GLY A 562 6.39 2.81 13.30
N VAL A 563 5.25 2.25 13.71
CA VAL A 563 3.96 2.95 13.70
C VAL A 563 3.52 3.35 15.12
N ASN A 564 2.38 4.04 15.24
CA ASN A 564 1.62 4.24 16.48
C ASN A 564 2.37 4.74 17.73
N ARG A 565 3.55 5.36 17.60
CA ARG A 565 4.47 5.73 18.70
C ARG A 565 4.85 4.54 19.60
N ALA A 566 5.07 3.39 18.97
CA ALA A 566 5.57 2.16 19.57
C ALA A 566 6.97 2.33 20.21
N ILE A 567 7.24 1.53 21.24
CA ILE A 567 8.47 1.58 22.04
C ILE A 567 9.14 0.21 22.25
N GLU A 568 8.79 -0.75 21.40
CA GLU A 568 9.29 -2.12 21.32
C GLU A 568 9.97 -2.45 19.98
N ILE A 569 10.75 -3.54 19.98
CA ILE A 569 11.20 -4.20 18.75
C ILE A 569 10.60 -5.59 18.62
N TYR A 570 10.13 -5.95 17.42
CA TYR A 570 9.71 -7.31 17.11
C TYR A 570 10.94 -8.18 16.82
N LYS A 571 10.99 -9.36 17.44
CA LYS A 571 12.07 -10.34 17.28
C LYS A 571 11.50 -11.76 17.09
N PRO A 572 12.07 -12.58 16.18
CA PRO A 572 11.66 -13.97 16.02
C PRO A 572 11.84 -14.83 17.28
N SER A 573 12.76 -14.47 18.18
CA SER A 573 12.97 -15.11 19.48
C SER A 573 11.75 -15.06 20.40
N ASN A 574 10.88 -14.06 20.22
CA ASN A 574 9.72 -13.82 21.06
C ASN A 574 8.45 -14.51 20.53
N ALA A 575 8.54 -15.18 19.38
CA ALA A 575 7.51 -16.05 18.83
C ALA A 575 7.98 -17.51 18.89
N TYR A 576 7.31 -18.36 19.68
CA TYR A 576 7.69 -19.77 19.78
C TYR A 576 6.53 -20.68 20.17
N THR A 577 6.67 -21.98 19.90
CA THR A 577 5.70 -23.02 20.29
C THR A 577 6.24 -23.85 21.45
N LYS A 578 5.40 -24.13 22.45
CA LYS A 578 5.77 -24.83 23.68
C LYS A 578 4.52 -25.44 24.34
N ASP A 579 4.65 -26.59 25.00
CA ASP A 579 3.60 -27.24 25.81
C ASP A 579 2.22 -27.44 25.15
N GLY A 580 2.16 -27.44 23.81
CA GLY A 580 0.92 -27.54 23.01
C GLY A 580 0.39 -26.22 22.45
N TYR A 581 1.02 -25.09 22.77
CA TYR A 581 0.53 -23.74 22.44
C TYR A 581 1.56 -22.92 21.66
N PHE A 582 1.10 -21.90 20.94
CA PHE A 582 1.92 -20.83 20.39
C PHE A 582 1.93 -19.62 21.32
N TYR A 583 3.11 -19.07 21.56
CA TYR A 583 3.36 -17.93 22.44
C TYR A 583 3.92 -16.75 21.64
N ILE A 584 3.32 -15.58 21.84
CA ILE A 584 4.00 -14.29 21.60
C ILE A 584 4.34 -13.71 22.98
N GLN A 585 5.63 -13.68 23.28
CA GLN A 585 6.21 -13.12 24.50
C GLN A 585 6.45 -11.62 24.32
N VAL A 586 5.94 -10.81 25.25
CA VAL A 586 6.40 -9.42 25.43
C VAL A 586 7.18 -9.30 26.72
N ASP A 587 8.36 -8.68 26.65
CA ASP A 587 9.32 -8.60 27.76
C ASP A 587 9.88 -7.17 27.89
N SER A 588 10.25 -6.76 29.09
CA SER A 588 10.83 -5.45 29.35
C SER A 588 12.36 -5.51 29.28
N GLY A 589 12.96 -4.81 28.32
CA GLY A 589 14.40 -4.85 28.08
C GLY A 589 14.84 -3.77 27.10
N GLU A 590 15.97 -3.11 27.40
CA GLU A 590 16.52 -2.08 26.54
C GLU A 590 17.19 -2.66 25.30
N VAL A 591 16.80 -2.16 24.13
CA VAL A 591 17.47 -2.43 22.86
C VAL A 591 17.74 -1.11 22.18
N ASP A 592 19.02 -0.76 22.03
CA ASP A 592 19.43 0.32 21.14
C ASP A 592 19.30 -0.19 19.69
N ILE A 593 18.47 0.50 18.90
CA ILE A 593 18.12 0.12 17.54
C ILE A 593 18.61 1.18 16.55
N ASP A 594 18.97 0.68 15.37
CA ASP A 594 19.11 1.47 14.17
C ASP A 594 18.00 1.09 13.16
N PHE A 595 17.27 2.07 12.62
CA PHE A 595 16.14 1.83 11.72
C PHE A 595 15.90 2.98 10.73
N TYR A 596 16.37 2.87 9.47
CA TYR A 596 16.23 4.01 8.55
C TYR A 596 14.82 4.42 8.53
N ASN A 597 14.74 5.71 8.51
CA ASN A 597 13.49 6.32 8.53
C ASN A 597 13.39 6.83 7.12
N VAL A 598 12.79 5.96 6.28
CA VAL A 598 11.89 6.34 5.20
C VAL A 598 10.57 6.73 5.87
N TRP A 599 10.01 7.98 5.72
CA TRP A 599 8.90 8.63 6.50
C TRP A 599 9.08 10.07 7.27
N ALA A 600 9.76 11.19 6.89
CA ALA A 600 10.03 12.50 7.67
C ALA A 600 11.11 13.55 7.13
N ASP A 601 11.67 14.46 7.99
CA ASP A 601 12.45 15.73 7.79
C ASP A 601 13.62 15.83 6.77
N ARG A 602 14.74 15.16 7.03
CA ARG A 602 15.97 15.09 6.21
C ARG A 602 16.55 13.67 6.35
N PRO A 603 16.75 12.84 5.30
CA PRO A 603 16.81 11.38 5.51
C PRO A 603 18.05 10.64 6.08
N ASP A 604 17.89 9.99 7.26
CA ASP A 604 18.98 9.67 8.22
C ASP A 604 18.99 8.31 9.04
N TRP A 605 20.18 7.78 9.48
CA TRP A 605 20.27 6.95 10.74
C TRP A 605 20.05 7.90 11.97
N THR A 606 19.49 7.54 13.12
CA THR A 606 19.48 8.44 14.33
C THR A 606 19.20 7.69 15.65
N GLY A 607 20.14 6.86 16.15
CA GLY A 607 20.02 5.99 17.35
C GLY A 607 18.78 6.15 18.26
N LYS A 608 17.82 5.20 18.23
CA LYS A 608 16.67 5.16 19.17
C LYS A 608 16.83 4.00 20.15
N LYS A 609 16.46 4.20 21.42
CA LYS A 609 16.30 3.13 22.40
C LYS A 609 14.85 2.66 22.45
N MET A 610 14.62 1.36 22.22
CA MET A 610 13.38 0.65 22.56
C MET A 610 13.50 0.06 23.97
N TRP A 611 12.37 -0.08 24.67
CA TRP A 611 12.30 -0.45 26.09
C TRP A 611 11.65 -1.82 26.33
N TYR A 612 11.13 -2.44 25.28
CA TYR A 612 10.45 -3.73 25.30
C TYR A 612 10.84 -4.55 24.07
N THR A 613 10.66 -5.87 24.14
CA THR A 613 10.76 -6.79 23.00
C THR A 613 9.48 -7.59 22.87
N ALA A 614 9.02 -7.82 21.64
CA ALA A 614 7.81 -8.56 21.33
C ALA A 614 7.97 -9.38 20.03
N ALA A 615 6.89 -9.92 19.46
CA ALA A 615 6.90 -10.44 18.09
C ALA A 615 5.64 -10.03 17.30
N MET A 616 5.84 -9.83 15.99
CA MET A 616 4.79 -9.81 14.97
C MET A 616 5.03 -11.00 14.05
N VAL A 617 3.99 -11.79 13.79
CA VAL A 617 4.04 -13.01 12.99
C VAL A 617 2.98 -12.98 11.89
N GLN A 618 3.38 -13.28 10.65
CA GLN A 618 2.58 -13.06 9.44
C GLN A 618 2.47 -14.34 8.59
N THR A 619 1.40 -14.51 7.81
CA THR A 619 1.34 -15.49 6.70
C THR A 619 1.56 -14.88 5.30
N TRP A 620 2.06 -13.63 5.24
CA TRP A 620 2.23 -12.85 4.00
C TRP A 620 2.94 -13.64 2.89
N ASN A 621 2.39 -13.58 1.68
CA ASN A 621 2.81 -14.32 0.46
C ASN A 621 2.92 -15.86 0.59
N LYS A 622 2.66 -16.44 1.77
CA LYS A 622 2.62 -17.89 2.03
C LYS A 622 1.19 -18.42 1.93
N PHE A 623 0.30 -17.91 2.78
CA PHE A 623 -1.12 -18.28 2.84
C PHE A 623 -2.00 -17.03 2.92
N CYS A 624 -3.02 -16.98 2.05
CA CYS A 624 -4.02 -15.94 1.99
C CYS A 624 -5.41 -16.52 1.69
N LEU A 625 -6.47 -15.76 1.95
CA LEU A 625 -7.87 -16.14 1.74
C LEU A 625 -8.71 -15.00 1.16
N GLN A 626 -9.71 -15.32 0.33
CA GLN A 626 -10.81 -14.40 -0.05
C GLN A 626 -12.13 -14.89 0.55
N GLY A 627 -12.62 -14.23 1.61
CA GLY A 627 -13.77 -14.69 2.39
C GLY A 627 -13.46 -15.89 3.30
N GLY A 628 -14.35 -16.17 4.25
CA GLY A 628 -14.31 -17.37 5.10
C GLY A 628 -14.85 -17.16 6.52
N PHE A 629 -15.04 -18.27 7.24
CA PHE A 629 -15.20 -18.30 8.69
C PHE A 629 -13.82 -18.55 9.32
N ILE A 630 -13.49 -17.84 10.39
CA ILE A 630 -12.21 -17.94 11.10
C ILE A 630 -12.51 -18.11 12.59
N GLU A 631 -11.78 -19.00 13.26
CA GLU A 631 -11.88 -19.21 14.71
C GLU A 631 -10.48 -19.31 15.32
N ILE A 632 -10.17 -18.43 16.27
CA ILE A 632 -8.95 -18.48 17.10
C ILE A 632 -9.35 -18.75 18.55
N SER A 633 -8.65 -19.70 19.18
CA SER A 633 -8.72 -19.98 20.62
C SER A 633 -7.44 -19.45 21.28
N MET A 634 -7.55 -18.48 22.19
CA MET A 634 -6.35 -17.83 22.78
C MET A 634 -6.60 -17.08 24.09
N LYS A 635 -5.52 -16.57 24.71
CA LYS A 635 -5.51 -15.71 25.91
C LYS A 635 -4.71 -14.43 25.66
N LEU A 636 -5.17 -13.32 26.22
CA LEU A 636 -4.50 -12.02 26.14
C LEU A 636 -3.37 -11.87 27.19
N PRO A 637 -2.28 -11.12 26.89
CA PRO A 637 -1.20 -10.84 27.84
C PRO A 637 -1.61 -9.83 28.92
N GLY A 638 -1.17 -10.03 30.17
CA GLY A 638 -1.41 -9.09 31.27
C GLY A 638 -0.84 -9.56 32.60
N ALA A 639 -0.76 -8.65 33.58
CA ALA A 639 -0.27 -8.91 34.94
C ALA A 639 -1.31 -9.73 35.74
N THR A 640 -1.23 -11.06 35.60
CA THR A 640 -2.19 -12.06 36.12
C THR A 640 -1.62 -12.89 37.27
N ASN A 641 -0.34 -12.71 37.63
CA ASN A 641 0.29 -13.34 38.78
C ASN A 641 -0.22 -12.74 40.12
N LYS A 642 0.16 -13.33 41.27
CA LYS A 642 -0.32 -12.89 42.59
C LYS A 642 0.39 -11.62 43.06
N GLU A 643 1.64 -11.50 42.65
CA GLU A 643 2.61 -10.49 43.00
C GLU A 643 2.21 -9.12 42.44
N SER A 644 1.52 -9.10 41.29
CA SER A 644 0.91 -7.93 40.66
C SER A 644 0.02 -7.10 41.59
N MET A 645 -0.65 -7.73 42.56
CA MET A 645 -1.76 -7.15 43.34
C MET A 645 -2.94 -6.64 42.48
N ASN A 646 -3.10 -7.15 41.25
CA ASN A 646 -4.21 -6.86 40.34
C ASN A 646 -5.57 -7.11 41.04
N PRO A 647 -6.53 -6.15 41.05
CA PRO A 647 -7.81 -6.25 41.75
C PRO A 647 -8.61 -7.54 41.50
N HIS A 648 -8.52 -8.11 40.29
CA HIS A 648 -9.17 -9.38 39.97
C HIS A 648 -8.47 -10.60 40.59
N VAL A 649 -7.15 -10.54 40.80
CA VAL A 649 -6.35 -11.57 41.48
C VAL A 649 -6.56 -11.50 43.00
N VAL A 650 -6.65 -10.29 43.58
CA VAL A 650 -6.95 -10.12 45.02
C VAL A 650 -8.46 -10.25 45.33
N GLY A 651 -9.31 -10.38 44.31
CA GLY A 651 -10.76 -10.56 44.43
C GLY A 651 -11.52 -9.34 44.98
N LYS A 652 -10.91 -8.15 45.00
CA LYS A 652 -11.50 -6.90 45.53
C LYS A 652 -11.01 -5.68 44.76
N ARG A 653 -11.91 -4.71 44.55
CA ARG A 653 -11.59 -3.37 44.02
C ARG A 653 -11.91 -2.27 45.03
N TRP A 654 -11.22 -1.13 44.90
CA TRP A 654 -11.56 0.08 45.64
C TRP A 654 -12.74 0.83 45.00
N THR A 655 -13.53 1.51 45.83
CA THR A 655 -14.58 2.47 45.45
C THR A 655 -14.57 3.63 46.44
N PRO A 656 -15.19 4.79 46.15
CA PRO A 656 -15.35 5.87 47.13
C PRO A 656 -16.05 5.45 48.44
N GLN A 657 -16.78 4.33 48.43
CA GLN A 657 -17.47 3.73 49.57
C GLN A 657 -16.62 2.65 50.30
N GLY A 658 -15.38 2.40 49.86
CA GLY A 658 -14.46 1.40 50.41
C GLY A 658 -14.17 0.23 49.47
N MET A 659 -13.55 -0.83 50.00
CA MET A 659 -13.22 -2.03 49.22
C MET A 659 -14.44 -2.93 49.05
N VAL A 660 -14.76 -3.30 47.80
CA VAL A 660 -15.87 -4.21 47.46
C VAL A 660 -15.33 -5.45 46.73
N PRO A 661 -16.00 -6.62 46.81
CA PRO A 661 -15.65 -7.78 46.00
C PRO A 661 -15.74 -7.51 44.49
N ILE A 662 -14.98 -8.25 43.69
CA ILE A 662 -15.07 -8.26 42.22
C ILE A 662 -15.08 -9.71 41.70
N LYS A 663 -15.81 -9.97 40.62
CA LYS A 663 -15.94 -11.28 39.96
C LYS A 663 -15.14 -11.31 38.67
N THR A 664 -14.75 -12.50 38.19
CA THR A 664 -14.06 -12.70 36.89
C THR A 664 -14.77 -12.06 35.69
N LEU A 665 -16.12 -12.03 35.70
CA LEU A 665 -16.94 -11.44 34.63
C LEU A 665 -17.29 -9.96 34.87
N ASP A 666 -16.83 -9.34 35.95
CA ASP A 666 -17.00 -7.89 36.12
C ASP A 666 -16.02 -7.14 35.18
N PRO A 667 -16.38 -5.96 34.64
CA PRO A 667 -15.47 -5.17 33.82
C PRO A 667 -14.20 -4.77 34.57
N ILE A 668 -13.08 -4.68 33.83
CA ILE A 668 -11.75 -4.41 34.39
C ILE A 668 -11.70 -3.04 35.09
N PRO A 669 -11.35 -2.99 36.40
CA PRO A 669 -11.49 -1.78 37.21
C PRO A 669 -10.27 -0.84 37.18
N ASP A 670 -9.10 -1.36 36.79
CA ASP A 670 -7.84 -0.60 36.67
C ASP A 670 -7.07 -1.17 35.46
N ILE A 671 -6.84 -0.31 34.47
CA ILE A 671 -6.25 -0.67 33.18
C ILE A 671 -4.74 -0.96 33.29
N ARG A 672 -4.07 -0.46 34.33
CA ARG A 672 -2.60 -0.48 34.45
C ARG A 672 -2.01 -1.90 34.51
N PHE A 673 -2.79 -2.87 34.99
CA PHE A 673 -2.40 -4.27 35.06
C PHE A 673 -2.45 -5.00 33.70
N TYR A 674 -2.87 -4.32 32.63
CA TYR A 674 -3.03 -4.89 31.28
C TYR A 674 -2.36 -3.97 30.24
N PRO A 675 -1.04 -3.71 30.35
CA PRO A 675 -0.34 -2.61 29.66
C PRO A 675 -0.07 -2.82 28.16
N THR A 676 -0.51 -3.95 27.61
CA THR A 676 -0.13 -4.49 26.29
C THR A 676 -1.26 -4.36 25.29
N TRP A 677 -0.95 -4.18 24.01
CA TRP A 677 -1.92 -4.10 22.91
C TRP A 677 -1.81 -5.33 21.96
N PRO A 678 -2.51 -6.43 22.23
CA PRO A 678 -2.59 -7.57 21.33
C PRO A 678 -3.43 -7.25 20.07
N GLY A 679 -2.96 -7.72 18.91
CA GLY A 679 -3.62 -7.58 17.62
C GLY A 679 -3.67 -8.91 16.87
N LEU A 680 -4.87 -9.28 16.39
CA LEU A 680 -5.09 -10.41 15.49
C LEU A 680 -5.96 -9.96 14.32
N TRP A 681 -5.35 -9.83 13.16
CA TRP A 681 -5.92 -9.11 12.02
C TRP A 681 -5.56 -9.75 10.68
N LEU A 682 -6.29 -9.32 9.66
CA LEU A 682 -6.08 -9.65 8.26
C LEU A 682 -5.64 -8.41 7.49
N MET A 683 -4.77 -8.57 6.51
CA MET A 683 -4.40 -7.52 5.57
C MET A 683 -4.33 -8.07 4.14
N GLY A 684 -4.78 -7.33 3.12
CA GLY A 684 -4.72 -7.77 1.73
C GLY A 684 -3.28 -7.91 1.20
N ASN A 685 -2.95 -8.99 0.50
CA ASN A 685 -1.58 -9.43 0.20
C ASN A 685 -0.73 -8.45 -0.63
N LEU A 686 -1.36 -7.51 -1.34
CA LEU A 686 -0.67 -6.44 -2.09
C LEU A 686 0.09 -5.45 -1.18
N GLY A 687 -0.13 -5.48 0.13
CA GLY A 687 0.68 -4.79 1.15
C GLY A 687 1.16 -5.74 2.24
N ARG A 688 2.32 -5.48 2.84
CA ARG A 688 2.90 -6.23 3.97
C ARG A 688 3.05 -5.31 5.18
N ALA A 689 2.45 -5.67 6.31
CA ALA A 689 2.48 -4.85 7.52
C ALA A 689 3.92 -4.59 7.99
N LEU A 690 4.17 -3.35 8.44
CA LEU A 690 5.47 -2.71 8.71
C LEU A 690 6.36 -2.43 7.48
N PHE A 691 6.02 -2.91 6.28
CA PHE A 691 6.74 -2.60 5.04
C PHE A 691 6.03 -1.49 4.26
N ALA A 692 6.07 -0.27 4.81
CA ALA A 692 5.71 1.02 4.23
C ALA A 692 5.46 1.03 2.71
N ALA A 693 6.49 0.85 1.90
CA ALA A 693 6.42 0.96 0.44
C ALA A 693 5.51 -0.08 -0.26
N SER A 694 5.00 -1.08 0.46
CA SER A 694 3.96 -1.99 -0.02
C SER A 694 2.55 -1.60 0.46
N THR A 695 2.45 -0.89 1.59
CA THR A 695 1.17 -0.46 2.20
C THR A 695 0.73 0.91 1.66
N ASN A 696 1.67 1.74 1.24
CA ASN A 696 1.42 3.04 0.61
C ASN A 696 0.63 2.85 -0.68
N ARG A 697 -0.30 3.77 -0.96
CA ARG A 697 -1.26 3.69 -2.08
C ARG A 697 -2.19 2.47 -2.09
N MET A 698 -2.18 1.64 -1.05
CA MET A 698 -2.59 0.24 -1.17
C MET A 698 -3.45 -0.20 0.01
N TRP A 699 -2.97 -0.05 1.24
CA TRP A 699 -3.75 -0.23 2.46
C TRP A 699 -4.55 1.03 2.80
N PRO A 700 -5.89 1.02 2.99
CA PRO A 700 -6.82 -0.10 2.84
C PRO A 700 -7.82 0.14 1.70
N TRP A 701 -7.38 0.08 0.43
CA TRP A 701 -8.27 0.26 -0.72
C TRP A 701 -9.32 -0.86 -0.87
N THR A 702 -10.58 -0.46 -1.05
CA THR A 702 -11.76 -1.28 -1.35
C THR A 702 -12.61 -0.57 -2.40
N TYR A 703 -12.04 -0.31 -3.58
CA TYR A 703 -12.67 0.57 -4.57
C TYR A 703 -12.36 0.14 -6.00
N ASN A 704 -13.36 0.31 -6.87
CA ASN A 704 -13.31 -0.13 -8.25
C ASN A 704 -14.06 0.83 -9.21
N GLU A 705 -14.14 2.12 -8.88
CA GLU A 705 -14.71 3.15 -9.76
C GLU A 705 -13.57 4.04 -10.32
N CYS A 706 -13.47 4.21 -11.65
CA CYS A 706 -12.54 5.19 -12.22
C CYS A 706 -13.03 6.61 -11.95
N THR A 707 -12.28 7.33 -11.12
CA THR A 707 -12.56 8.69 -10.66
C THR A 707 -11.23 9.41 -10.45
N GLU A 708 -11.19 10.75 -10.38
CA GLU A 708 -9.96 11.46 -10.00
C GLU A 708 -9.43 10.98 -8.64
N LEU A 709 -10.39 10.74 -7.74
CA LEU A 709 -10.35 9.94 -6.53
C LEU A 709 -9.50 8.67 -6.64
N SER A 710 -9.78 7.72 -7.53
CA SER A 710 -8.96 6.51 -7.64
C SER A 710 -7.69 6.73 -8.46
N ARG A 711 -7.78 7.44 -9.59
CA ARG A 711 -6.68 7.71 -10.54
C ARG A 711 -5.41 8.17 -9.84
N LYS A 712 -5.52 9.25 -9.07
CA LYS A 712 -4.37 10.01 -8.62
C LYS A 712 -3.61 9.29 -7.46
N ASN A 713 -4.10 8.15 -6.98
CA ASN A 713 -4.16 7.93 -5.54
C ASN A 713 -4.09 6.42 -5.17
N GLN A 714 -4.94 5.61 -5.79
CA GLN A 714 -4.85 4.16 -5.75
C GLN A 714 -3.62 3.73 -6.54
N ARG A 715 -2.80 2.79 -6.03
CA ARG A 715 -1.62 2.31 -6.79
C ARG A 715 -2.01 1.57 -8.06
N ILE A 716 -3.10 0.82 -7.96
CA ILE A 716 -3.67 0.00 -9.01
C ILE A 716 -5.11 0.49 -9.14
N SER A 717 -5.30 1.53 -9.94
CA SER A 717 -6.58 2.25 -10.07
C SER A 717 -7.47 1.62 -11.13
N ALA A 718 -8.79 1.67 -10.92
CA ALA A 718 -9.77 1.35 -11.96
C ALA A 718 -9.69 2.27 -13.20
N CYS A 719 -8.90 3.35 -13.15
CA CYS A 719 -8.61 4.20 -14.30
C CYS A 719 -7.46 3.71 -15.20
N ASP A 720 -6.70 2.68 -14.81
CA ASP A 720 -5.55 2.20 -15.60
C ASP A 720 -5.95 1.08 -16.57
N PRO A 721 -5.91 1.28 -17.90
CA PRO A 721 -6.21 0.24 -18.88
C PRO A 721 -5.05 -0.76 -19.10
N ASN A 722 -3.87 -0.54 -18.50
CA ASN A 722 -2.69 -1.42 -18.63
C ASN A 722 -1.79 -1.36 -17.36
N PRO A 723 -2.26 -1.81 -16.18
CA PRO A 723 -1.52 -1.74 -14.91
C PRO A 723 -0.27 -2.64 -14.80
N GLY A 724 0.01 -3.45 -15.83
CA GLY A 724 1.16 -4.36 -15.87
C GLY A 724 0.99 -5.62 -15.00
N TYR A 725 2.04 -6.45 -14.98
CA TYR A 725 2.19 -7.59 -14.04
C TYR A 725 0.96 -8.49 -13.82
N GLY A 726 0.29 -8.92 -14.89
CA GLY A 726 -0.89 -9.78 -14.79
C GLY A 726 -2.10 -9.15 -14.08
N LEU A 727 -2.05 -7.88 -13.69
CA LEU A 727 -3.19 -7.17 -13.11
C LEU A 727 -4.25 -6.89 -14.18
N HIS A 728 -5.52 -6.90 -13.75
CA HIS A 728 -6.65 -6.70 -14.65
C HIS A 728 -6.79 -5.23 -15.08
N PRO A 729 -6.89 -4.94 -16.40
CA PRO A 729 -7.23 -3.62 -16.92
C PRO A 729 -8.51 -3.05 -16.32
N ASN A 730 -8.45 -1.77 -15.91
CA ASN A 730 -9.56 -1.00 -15.34
C ASN A 730 -10.13 -1.59 -14.04
N MET A 731 -9.33 -2.33 -13.27
CA MET A 731 -9.72 -2.88 -11.97
C MET A 731 -8.96 -2.17 -10.84
N GLY A 732 -9.70 -1.55 -9.93
CA GLY A 732 -9.15 -0.98 -8.70
C GLY A 732 -8.82 -2.06 -7.69
N ARG A 733 -7.61 -2.02 -7.11
CA ARG A 733 -7.08 -3.03 -6.17
C ARG A 733 -6.53 -2.40 -4.89
N GLY A 734 -6.31 -3.22 -3.86
CA GLY A 734 -5.99 -2.77 -2.51
C GLY A 734 -5.36 -3.80 -1.56
N SER A 735 -5.11 -3.33 -0.34
CA SER A 735 -4.64 -4.10 0.81
C SER A 735 -5.52 -3.76 2.03
N PRO A 736 -6.84 -4.01 2.00
CA PRO A 736 -7.75 -3.69 3.10
C PRO A 736 -7.46 -4.53 4.35
N GLU A 737 -7.95 -4.06 5.50
CA GLU A 737 -7.65 -4.64 6.81
C GLU A 737 -8.90 -4.98 7.62
N ILE A 738 -8.86 -6.13 8.30
CA ILE A 738 -9.95 -6.65 9.12
C ILE A 738 -9.43 -7.14 10.46
N ASP A 739 -9.83 -6.44 11.53
CA ASP A 739 -9.38 -6.69 12.89
C ASP A 739 -10.31 -7.71 13.55
N ILE A 740 -9.90 -8.97 13.60
CA ILE A 740 -10.65 -10.03 14.32
C ILE A 740 -10.70 -9.66 15.81
N LEU A 741 -9.58 -9.19 16.32
CA LEU A 741 -9.51 -8.25 17.42
C LEU A 741 -8.32 -7.31 17.26
N GLU A 742 -8.47 -6.07 17.71
CA GLU A 742 -7.35 -5.19 18.01
C GLU A 742 -7.64 -4.42 19.30
N GLY A 743 -6.73 -4.44 20.28
CA GLY A 743 -6.90 -3.67 21.51
C GLY A 743 -6.44 -4.37 22.77
N GLY A 744 -6.26 -3.57 23.83
CA GLY A 744 -5.83 -4.04 25.14
C GLY A 744 -6.45 -3.25 26.29
N GLY A 745 -6.02 -3.57 27.51
CA GLY A 745 -6.50 -2.87 28.70
C GLY A 745 -7.87 -3.34 29.20
N THR A 746 -8.94 -2.67 28.74
CA THR A 746 -10.31 -2.84 29.25
C THR A 746 -11.35 -3.17 28.17
N ALA A 747 -11.00 -3.00 26.89
CA ALA A 747 -11.91 -3.20 25.77
C ALA A 747 -11.15 -3.64 24.52
N ILE A 748 -11.86 -4.27 23.59
CA ILE A 748 -11.36 -4.73 22.30
C ILE A 748 -12.11 -4.01 21.18
N SER A 749 -11.40 -3.60 20.13
CA SER A 749 -11.99 -3.19 18.85
C SER A 749 -12.22 -4.42 17.96
N SER A 750 -13.34 -4.39 17.25
CA SER A 750 -13.62 -5.22 16.09
C SER A 750 -13.88 -4.28 14.93
N SER A 751 -12.96 -4.24 13.95
CA SER A 751 -12.89 -3.20 12.93
C SER A 751 -12.76 -3.75 11.51
N VAL A 752 -13.34 -3.04 10.55
CA VAL A 752 -13.02 -3.14 9.13
C VAL A 752 -12.46 -1.80 8.70
N GLN A 753 -11.19 -1.80 8.32
CA GLN A 753 -10.44 -0.63 7.90
C GLN A 753 -10.55 -0.54 6.37
N ILE A 754 -11.19 0.52 5.89
CA ILE A 754 -11.69 0.62 4.51
C ILE A 754 -11.56 2.01 3.93
N ALA A 755 -11.37 2.04 2.62
CA ALA A 755 -11.17 3.28 1.92
C ALA A 755 -11.52 3.09 0.43
N PRO A 756 -12.36 3.93 -0.20
CA PRO A 756 -12.78 5.25 0.22
C PRO A 756 -13.88 5.24 1.26
N GLY A 757 -13.61 5.64 2.49
CA GLY A 757 -14.66 5.96 3.47
C GLY A 757 -15.45 7.22 3.07
N MET A 758 -16.26 7.77 3.98
CA MET A 758 -17.19 8.86 3.64
C MET A 758 -16.56 10.26 3.64
N PRO A 759 -16.97 11.14 2.69
CA PRO A 759 -16.69 12.57 2.71
C PRO A 759 -17.22 13.25 3.96
N ASP A 760 -16.57 14.36 4.29
CA ASP A 760 -16.70 15.17 5.49
C ASP A 760 -18.12 15.67 5.78
N ASP A 761 -18.89 16.03 4.76
CA ASP A 761 -20.29 16.43 4.92
C ASP A 761 -21.18 15.28 5.41
N PHE A 762 -20.77 14.03 5.21
CA PHE A 762 -21.43 12.83 5.76
C PHE A 762 -20.96 12.47 7.17
N ARG A 763 -20.36 13.40 7.93
CA ARG A 763 -19.64 13.05 9.18
C ARG A 763 -20.14 13.73 10.44
N LEU A 764 -19.48 13.39 11.53
CA LEU A 764 -19.70 14.01 12.83
C LEU A 764 -18.90 15.30 12.89
N THR A 765 -19.61 16.43 12.96
CA THR A 765 -19.05 17.77 12.82
C THR A 765 -18.91 18.50 14.14
N LYS A 766 -18.33 19.69 14.07
CA LYS A 766 -18.51 20.69 15.11
C LYS A 766 -20.01 20.97 15.38
N PRO A 767 -20.47 20.91 16.65
CA PRO A 767 -21.77 21.43 17.02
C PRO A 767 -21.78 22.95 16.94
N GLN A 768 -22.97 23.52 16.79
CA GLN A 768 -23.12 24.97 16.62
C GLN A 768 -22.85 25.71 17.94
N LEU A 769 -21.93 26.69 17.91
CA LEU A 769 -21.51 27.55 19.04
C LEU A 769 -22.66 28.09 19.91
N LYS A 770 -23.85 28.29 19.32
CA LYS A 770 -25.05 28.79 20.02
C LYS A 770 -25.48 27.94 21.23
N PHE A 771 -25.00 26.70 21.34
CA PHE A 771 -25.27 25.79 22.46
C PHE A 771 -24.14 25.73 23.51
N GLU A 772 -23.04 26.47 23.33
CA GLU A 772 -21.90 26.52 24.26
C GLU A 772 -22.16 27.45 25.47
N ALA A 773 -23.14 28.35 25.36
CA ALA A 773 -23.45 29.36 26.38
C ALA A 773 -24.33 28.82 27.52
N SER A 774 -23.79 27.98 28.40
CA SER A 774 -24.41 27.69 29.71
C SER A 774 -23.45 27.10 30.74
N SER A 775 -23.65 27.47 32.01
CA SER A 775 -22.93 26.94 33.18
C SER A 775 -23.41 25.53 33.54
N ASN A 776 -23.33 24.61 32.59
CA ASN A 776 -23.94 23.29 32.72
C ASN A 776 -23.18 22.40 33.69
N VAL A 777 -23.96 21.84 34.60
CA VAL A 777 -23.57 20.81 35.57
C VAL A 777 -24.56 19.67 35.37
N ASP A 778 -24.09 18.43 35.32
CA ASP A 778 -25.00 17.29 35.15
C ASP A 778 -25.79 16.97 36.43
N ALA A 779 -26.71 16.01 36.34
CA ALA A 779 -27.54 15.55 37.46
C ALA A 779 -26.74 14.87 38.60
N GLN A 780 -25.42 14.76 38.46
CA GLN A 780 -24.49 14.21 39.44
C GLN A 780 -23.53 15.27 39.99
N GLY A 781 -23.71 16.55 39.65
CA GLY A 781 -22.87 17.66 40.13
C GLY A 781 -21.55 17.82 39.40
N ARG A 782 -21.35 17.18 38.24
CA ARG A 782 -20.07 17.22 37.52
C ARG A 782 -20.00 18.43 36.58
N HIS A 783 -18.92 19.19 36.71
CA HIS A 783 -18.52 20.23 35.77
C HIS A 783 -17.58 19.63 34.71
N GLY A 784 -17.97 19.66 33.45
CA GLY A 784 -17.10 19.30 32.31
C GLY A 784 -16.71 20.53 31.49
N PRO A 785 -15.64 20.47 30.68
CA PRO A 785 -15.27 21.55 29.77
C PRO A 785 -16.27 21.65 28.60
N GLY A 786 -17.33 22.43 28.80
CA GLY A 786 -18.26 22.83 27.74
C GLY A 786 -17.53 23.69 26.72
N HIS A 787 -16.97 23.07 25.69
CA HIS A 787 -16.08 23.71 24.72
C HIS A 787 -16.14 23.03 23.34
N VAL A 788 -15.94 23.81 22.28
CA VAL A 788 -16.04 23.45 20.85
C VAL A 788 -15.17 22.30 20.35
N PHE A 789 -14.38 21.67 21.22
CA PHE A 789 -13.38 20.64 20.86
C PHE A 789 -13.40 19.41 21.77
N CYS A 790 -14.43 19.29 22.60
CA CYS A 790 -14.74 18.18 23.51
C CYS A 790 -15.13 16.86 22.77
N PHE A 791 -14.78 16.75 21.48
CA PHE A 791 -15.25 15.69 20.58
C PHE A 791 -14.87 14.28 21.01
N TYR A 792 -15.85 13.37 21.00
CA TYR A 792 -15.66 11.92 21.16
C TYR A 792 -14.98 11.50 22.48
N ASP A 793 -14.78 12.45 23.41
CA ASP A 793 -14.46 12.18 24.80
C ASP A 793 -15.70 11.59 25.51
N LYS A 794 -15.52 10.47 26.22
CA LYS A 794 -16.58 9.76 26.96
C LYS A 794 -17.25 10.62 28.05
N THR A 795 -16.67 11.77 28.40
CA THR A 795 -17.18 12.73 29.39
C THR A 795 -17.92 13.93 28.78
N CYS A 796 -18.03 14.03 27.45
CA CYS A 796 -18.43 15.29 26.82
C CYS A 796 -19.90 15.70 27.04
N LEU A 797 -20.10 16.99 27.32
CA LEU A 797 -21.40 17.62 27.59
C LEU A 797 -21.97 18.45 26.41
N THR A 798 -21.32 18.48 25.24
CA THR A 798 -21.66 19.37 24.12
C THR A 798 -22.66 18.75 23.12
N PRO A 799 -23.83 19.39 22.83
CA PRO A 799 -24.89 18.89 21.96
C PRO A 799 -24.47 18.25 20.62
N GLY A 800 -24.47 16.92 20.56
CA GLY A 800 -24.21 16.12 19.36
C GLY A 800 -22.78 15.61 19.20
N ALA A 801 -21.88 15.90 20.15
CA ALA A 801 -20.47 15.53 20.05
C ALA A 801 -20.17 14.02 20.28
N ASN A 802 -21.16 13.23 20.69
CA ASN A 802 -20.99 11.87 21.20
C ASN A 802 -21.59 10.75 20.34
N MET A 803 -22.57 11.03 19.49
CA MET A 803 -23.36 10.02 18.75
C MET A 803 -23.85 10.57 17.41
N ALA A 804 -23.90 9.74 16.36
CA ALA A 804 -24.29 10.13 15.02
C ALA A 804 -25.77 10.53 14.91
N ASP A 805 -26.05 11.70 14.32
CA ASP A 805 -27.38 12.30 14.08
C ASP A 805 -28.36 12.41 15.27
N VAL A 806 -28.00 11.95 16.48
CA VAL A 806 -28.88 11.86 17.66
C VAL A 806 -29.49 13.20 18.04
N THR A 807 -28.70 14.26 18.15
CA THR A 807 -29.25 15.62 18.26
C THR A 807 -29.64 16.10 16.87
N THR A 808 -30.82 15.73 16.38
CA THR A 808 -31.20 16.00 14.98
C THR A 808 -31.12 17.50 14.67
N ALA A 809 -31.39 18.38 15.64
CA ALA A 809 -31.26 19.83 15.53
C ALA A 809 -29.82 20.37 15.28
N ALA A 810 -28.78 19.56 15.48
CA ALA A 810 -27.39 19.91 15.15
C ALA A 810 -27.01 19.51 13.70
N PHE A 811 -27.66 18.47 13.16
CA PHE A 811 -27.39 17.91 11.82
C PHE A 811 -28.42 18.35 10.77
N ALA A 812 -29.60 18.83 11.18
CA ALA A 812 -30.74 19.17 10.34
C ALA A 812 -30.44 20.17 9.20
N SER A 813 -29.40 21.00 9.32
CA SER A 813 -28.99 21.94 8.28
C SER A 813 -28.37 21.29 7.04
N ARG A 814 -28.04 19.98 7.05
CA ARG A 814 -27.47 19.28 5.89
C ARG A 814 -28.50 18.64 4.96
N GLY A 815 -29.68 18.29 5.46
CA GLY A 815 -30.71 17.61 4.66
C GLY A 815 -30.44 16.13 4.33
N HIS A 816 -29.33 15.55 4.81
CA HIS A 816 -29.01 14.13 4.69
C HIS A 816 -28.41 13.58 6.00
N LYS A 817 -28.33 12.25 6.10
CA LYS A 817 -27.73 11.56 7.25
C LYS A 817 -26.20 11.67 7.26
N SER A 818 -25.62 11.50 8.45
CA SER A 818 -24.19 11.23 8.63
C SER A 818 -23.92 9.78 9.03
N TRP A 819 -22.67 9.34 8.83
CA TRP A 819 -22.11 8.04 9.20
C TRP A 819 -22.74 6.81 8.50
N TYR A 820 -22.09 5.67 8.69
CA TYR A 820 -22.51 4.34 8.22
C TYR A 820 -23.89 3.95 8.77
N GLN A 821 -24.64 3.20 7.97
CA GLN A 821 -26.06 2.89 8.20
C GLN A 821 -26.27 1.38 8.26
N GLY A 822 -27.20 0.92 9.09
CA GLY A 822 -27.55 -0.51 9.19
C GLY A 822 -26.47 -1.36 9.84
N LEU A 823 -25.59 -0.75 10.65
CA LEU A 823 -24.62 -1.48 11.47
C LEU A 823 -25.34 -2.32 12.52
N ARG A 824 -24.85 -3.53 12.76
CA ARG A 824 -25.53 -4.54 13.58
C ARG A 824 -24.75 -4.80 14.84
N TYR A 825 -25.35 -4.55 16.00
CA TYR A 825 -24.71 -4.67 17.31
C TYR A 825 -25.48 -5.67 18.20
N ALA A 826 -24.79 -6.54 18.93
CA ALA A 826 -25.39 -7.54 19.80
C ALA A 826 -24.60 -7.71 21.11
N ALA A 827 -25.29 -8.12 22.18
CA ALA A 827 -24.74 -8.07 23.54
C ALA A 827 -23.56 -9.04 23.75
N ASN A 828 -22.45 -8.52 24.28
CA ASN A 828 -21.40 -9.36 24.86
C ASN A 828 -21.91 -9.94 26.19
N ASN A 829 -22.34 -11.20 26.15
CA ASN A 829 -22.88 -11.92 27.30
C ASN A 829 -21.80 -12.45 28.26
N ARG A 830 -20.50 -12.22 28.00
CA ARG A 830 -19.36 -12.62 28.86
C ARG A 830 -18.98 -11.53 29.89
N CYS A 831 -19.99 -10.84 30.40
CA CYS A 831 -19.89 -9.87 31.48
C CYS A 831 -21.03 -10.04 32.48
N SER A 832 -20.81 -9.67 33.73
CA SER A 832 -21.84 -9.56 34.76
C SER A 832 -23.00 -8.65 34.32
N PRO A 833 -24.27 -9.10 34.40
CA PRO A 833 -25.44 -8.27 34.16
C PRO A 833 -25.58 -7.07 35.11
N ASP A 834 -26.05 -5.95 34.57
CA ASP A 834 -26.47 -4.75 35.28
C ASP A 834 -27.89 -4.37 34.82
N THR A 835 -28.86 -4.38 35.74
CA THR A 835 -30.27 -4.09 35.42
C THR A 835 -30.49 -2.67 34.90
N ASN A 836 -29.58 -1.74 35.19
CA ASN A 836 -29.62 -0.37 34.67
C ASN A 836 -29.21 -0.27 33.20
N LYS A 837 -28.62 -1.35 32.64
CA LYS A 837 -28.24 -1.46 31.21
C LYS A 837 -29.25 -2.23 30.36
N MET A 838 -30.35 -2.71 30.95
CA MET A 838 -31.38 -3.47 30.22
C MET A 838 -32.24 -2.57 29.33
N GLN A 839 -32.54 -3.05 28.12
CA GLN A 839 -33.37 -2.35 27.14
C GLN A 839 -34.65 -3.11 26.76
N LYS A 840 -35.59 -2.38 26.15
CA LYS A 840 -36.79 -2.92 25.50
C LYS A 840 -36.83 -2.47 24.05
N TYR A 841 -37.07 -3.41 23.14
CA TYR A 841 -37.11 -3.16 21.71
C TYR A 841 -38.12 -2.06 21.33
N GLU A 842 -39.33 -2.14 21.86
CA GLU A 842 -40.45 -1.27 21.50
C GLU A 842 -40.15 0.21 21.83
N SER A 843 -39.39 0.44 22.90
CA SER A 843 -39.00 1.78 23.34
C SER A 843 -37.98 2.43 22.40
N VAL A 844 -36.97 1.64 21.97
CA VAL A 844 -35.90 2.11 21.08
C VAL A 844 -36.41 2.23 19.64
N ALA A 845 -37.16 1.24 19.14
CA ALA A 845 -37.71 1.22 17.79
C ALA A 845 -38.73 2.36 17.56
N ALA A 846 -39.55 2.71 18.57
CA ALA A 846 -40.44 3.87 18.49
C ALA A 846 -39.68 5.20 18.44
N ALA A 847 -38.50 5.28 19.06
CA ALA A 847 -37.68 6.48 19.09
C ALA A 847 -36.78 6.65 17.85
N GLN A 848 -36.41 5.57 17.16
CA GLN A 848 -35.47 5.59 16.03
C GLN A 848 -35.93 6.48 14.85
N ASN A 849 -37.25 6.63 14.65
CA ASN A 849 -37.83 7.49 13.62
C ASN A 849 -38.37 8.83 14.18
N SER A 850 -38.03 9.17 15.43
CA SER A 850 -38.45 10.40 16.10
C SER A 850 -37.33 11.45 16.12
N VAL A 851 -37.70 12.74 16.20
CA VAL A 851 -36.73 13.82 16.37
C VAL A 851 -36.20 13.81 17.80
N ILE A 852 -34.97 13.31 17.97
CA ILE A 852 -34.27 13.38 19.25
C ILE A 852 -33.55 14.74 19.34
N ILE A 853 -33.75 15.43 20.46
CA ILE A 853 -33.12 16.72 20.79
C ILE A 853 -32.22 16.63 22.03
N ASP A 854 -32.14 15.45 22.63
CA ASP A 854 -31.32 15.17 23.80
C ASP A 854 -29.85 14.97 23.38
N ASN A 855 -28.93 15.49 24.18
CA ASN A 855 -27.49 15.32 23.96
C ASN A 855 -26.95 14.03 24.60
N GLN A 856 -27.61 13.55 25.66
CA GLN A 856 -27.10 12.42 26.41
C GLN A 856 -27.66 11.10 25.87
N PHE A 857 -26.93 10.01 26.12
CA PHE A 857 -27.37 8.67 25.76
C PHE A 857 -28.55 8.24 26.63
N ASP A 858 -29.78 8.42 26.12
CA ASP A 858 -30.95 7.79 26.71
C ASP A 858 -31.08 6.34 26.22
N ILE A 859 -30.77 5.42 27.14
CA ILE A 859 -30.88 3.97 26.96
C ILE A 859 -32.30 3.49 26.62
N LYS A 860 -33.34 4.32 26.77
CA LYS A 860 -34.71 4.01 26.36
C LYS A 860 -35.03 4.45 24.92
N LYS A 861 -34.18 5.27 24.29
CA LYS A 861 -34.42 5.86 22.95
C LYS A 861 -33.41 5.42 21.89
N ILE A 862 -32.19 5.02 22.28
CA ILE A 862 -31.07 4.76 21.36
C ILE A 862 -30.58 3.32 21.56
N SER A 863 -30.12 2.66 20.50
CA SER A 863 -29.43 1.36 20.55
C SER A 863 -28.36 1.32 21.65
N SER A 864 -28.16 0.20 22.33
CA SER A 864 -27.02 0.05 23.26
C SER A 864 -25.65 0.20 22.56
N GLY A 865 -25.62 0.06 21.24
CA GLY A 865 -24.45 0.40 20.42
C GLY A 865 -24.16 1.90 20.35
N ARG A 866 -25.02 2.76 20.91
CA ARG A 866 -24.97 4.25 20.83
C ARG A 866 -25.03 4.81 19.41
N ASP A 867 -25.55 4.01 18.48
CA ASP A 867 -25.83 4.39 17.10
C ASP A 867 -27.35 4.51 16.90
N LEU A 868 -27.81 5.64 16.36
CA LEU A 868 -29.22 5.85 16.00
C LEU A 868 -29.60 5.06 14.75
N HIS A 869 -28.65 4.81 13.85
CA HIS A 869 -28.86 4.17 12.56
C HIS A 869 -28.52 2.68 12.54
N ALA A 870 -28.34 2.09 13.74
CA ALA A 870 -28.18 0.66 13.91
C ALA A 870 -29.39 -0.07 13.31
N ASP A 871 -29.14 -1.19 12.63
CA ASP A 871 -30.21 -2.11 12.29
C ASP A 871 -30.83 -2.64 13.59
N LEU A 872 -32.16 -2.60 13.69
CA LEU A 872 -32.95 -3.15 14.81
C LEU A 872 -33.80 -4.35 14.39
N GLY A 873 -33.50 -4.97 13.24
CA GLY A 873 -34.13 -6.20 12.77
C GLY A 873 -33.79 -7.42 13.64
N LEU A 874 -34.48 -8.53 13.38
CA LEU A 874 -34.20 -9.81 14.04
C LEU A 874 -32.81 -10.35 13.68
N ILE A 875 -32.09 -10.86 14.67
CA ILE A 875 -30.79 -11.52 14.46
C ILE A 875 -31.01 -12.75 13.57
N ASP A 876 -30.32 -12.80 12.43
CA ASP A 876 -30.50 -13.79 11.36
C ASP A 876 -31.96 -13.99 10.90
N GLY A 877 -32.83 -12.99 11.09
CA GLY A 877 -34.26 -13.08 10.74
C GLY A 877 -35.08 -14.05 11.60
N LYS A 878 -34.56 -14.54 12.74
CA LYS A 878 -35.16 -15.64 13.51
C LYS A 878 -35.15 -15.39 15.03
N GLY A 879 -36.11 -16.01 15.74
CA GLY A 879 -36.23 -15.89 17.20
C GLY A 879 -36.78 -14.53 17.66
N PRO A 880 -36.63 -14.18 18.96
CA PRO A 880 -37.15 -12.94 19.55
C PRO A 880 -36.12 -11.80 19.64
N ASN A 881 -34.83 -12.09 19.41
CA ASN A 881 -33.75 -11.15 19.66
C ASN A 881 -33.54 -10.23 18.45
N HIS A 882 -33.56 -8.93 18.73
CA HIS A 882 -33.28 -7.88 17.76
C HIS A 882 -31.86 -7.34 17.94
N TRP A 883 -31.23 -6.93 16.84
CA TRP A 883 -29.99 -6.14 16.87
C TRP A 883 -30.20 -4.82 17.64
N GLY A 884 -29.12 -4.26 18.18
CA GLY A 884 -29.07 -3.00 18.91
C GLY A 884 -29.62 -3.02 20.35
N ILE A 885 -30.32 -4.08 20.76
CA ILE A 885 -31.03 -4.12 22.06
C ILE A 885 -30.29 -4.99 23.09
N ASN A 886 -29.93 -4.39 24.23
CA ASN A 886 -29.32 -5.10 25.37
C ASN A 886 -30.39 -5.69 26.31
N TYR A 887 -30.97 -6.83 25.94
CA TYR A 887 -31.99 -7.51 26.76
C TYR A 887 -31.48 -7.95 28.15
N ASN A 888 -30.20 -8.30 28.26
CA ASN A 888 -29.62 -8.92 29.46
C ASN A 888 -28.88 -7.92 30.37
N GLY A 889 -28.66 -6.68 29.94
CA GLY A 889 -27.91 -5.68 30.69
C GLY A 889 -26.41 -5.99 30.84
N THR A 890 -25.84 -6.83 29.98
CA THR A 890 -24.41 -7.21 30.02
C THR A 890 -23.55 -6.14 29.32
N CYS A 891 -22.27 -6.44 29.07
CA CYS A 891 -21.45 -5.62 28.16
C CYS A 891 -22.08 -5.58 26.77
N PHE A 892 -21.86 -4.47 26.05
CA PHE A 892 -22.41 -4.27 24.72
C PHE A 892 -21.36 -3.55 23.84
N PRO A 893 -21.13 -3.99 22.59
CA PRO A 893 -20.25 -3.29 21.66
C PRO A 893 -20.84 -1.92 21.33
N ILE A 894 -20.10 -0.88 21.70
CA ILE A 894 -20.42 0.51 21.40
C ILE A 894 -19.79 0.83 20.05
N ALA A 895 -20.52 1.54 19.19
CA ALA A 895 -20.03 2.10 17.93
C ALA A 895 -18.74 2.90 18.20
N ASN A 896 -17.61 2.35 17.76
CA ASN A 896 -16.34 3.02 17.92
C ASN A 896 -16.17 3.93 16.70
N GLY A 897 -16.28 5.23 16.95
CA GLY A 897 -15.88 6.25 16.00
C GLY A 897 -14.36 6.37 15.88
N TYR A 898 -13.60 5.27 15.89
CA TYR A 898 -12.26 5.26 15.34
C TYR A 898 -12.43 5.54 13.86
N LYS A 899 -12.29 6.82 13.53
CA LYS A 899 -12.52 7.30 12.18
C LYS A 899 -11.42 6.85 11.22
N GLY A 900 -10.42 6.11 11.69
CA GLY A 900 -9.24 5.74 10.93
C GLY A 900 -8.20 6.86 10.91
N GLY A 901 -7.03 6.54 10.37
CA GLY A 901 -6.02 7.52 10.02
C GLY A 901 -6.30 8.21 8.69
N PHE A 902 -5.93 9.47 8.61
CA PHE A 902 -5.55 10.07 7.35
C PHE A 902 -4.11 9.53 7.12
N LEU A 903 -4.03 8.49 6.29
CA LEU A 903 -2.91 7.66 5.88
C LEU A 903 -2.36 8.05 4.50
N CYS A 904 -1.16 8.62 4.47
CA CYS A 904 -0.74 9.47 3.37
C CYS A 904 0.82 9.71 3.41
N ASP A 905 1.35 10.86 3.02
CA ASP A 905 2.67 11.08 2.37
C ASP A 905 3.38 12.47 2.67
N ARG A 906 4.57 12.58 3.35
CA ARG A 906 5.44 13.79 3.62
C ARG A 906 5.58 14.75 2.42
N ASP A 907 4.96 14.56 1.23
CA ASP A 907 4.85 15.75 0.38
C ASP A 907 3.95 16.55 1.20
N SER A 908 2.70 16.11 1.45
CA SER A 908 1.47 16.42 0.66
C SER A 908 0.51 17.33 1.41
N GLN A 909 -0.04 18.44 0.90
CA GLN A 909 -0.23 19.58 1.83
C GLN A 909 -0.99 19.30 3.12
N ASN A 910 -1.96 18.35 3.15
CA ASN A 910 -3.07 17.94 4.04
C ASN A 910 -4.42 18.77 4.01
N PRO A 911 -5.19 19.34 5.01
CA PRO A 911 -5.17 19.67 6.48
C PRO A 911 -5.35 18.71 7.65
N LYS A 912 -5.16 17.42 7.54
CA LYS A 912 -5.85 16.52 8.45
C LYS A 912 -5.14 15.18 8.71
N CYS A 913 -3.91 15.01 8.21
CA CYS A 913 -3.12 13.80 8.37
C CYS A 913 -2.05 13.99 9.46
N ASP A 914 -0.77 13.63 9.25
CA ASP A 914 0.31 13.72 10.26
C ASP A 914 1.63 14.29 9.69
N GLN A 915 2.00 15.44 10.25
CA GLN A 915 3.22 16.28 10.24
C GLN A 915 3.46 17.44 9.21
N PRO A 916 2.43 18.22 8.84
CA PRO A 916 2.39 19.37 7.95
C PRO A 916 3.61 20.29 7.83
N ARG A 917 4.07 20.33 6.59
CA ARG A 917 5.09 21.18 6.02
C ARG A 917 4.34 22.51 5.70
N THR A 918 4.23 23.42 6.70
CA THR A 918 4.30 24.93 6.66
C THR A 918 5.44 25.38 5.75
N ASP A 919 6.03 26.57 5.74
CA ASP A 919 6.71 27.06 4.53
C ASP A 919 8.23 26.72 4.13
N ALA A 920 9.25 26.43 4.96
CA ALA A 920 10.72 26.37 4.59
C ALA A 920 11.72 25.17 4.90
N GLN A 921 11.36 23.92 5.26
CA GLN A 921 12.14 22.69 4.96
C GLN A 921 11.83 22.06 3.58
N ALA A 922 12.80 22.14 2.67
CA ALA A 922 12.83 21.36 1.45
C ALA A 922 12.41 19.88 1.67
N PRO A 923 11.44 19.33 0.90
CA PRO A 923 11.65 18.18 0.03
C PRO A 923 12.71 17.10 0.38
N THR A 924 12.26 15.85 0.58
CA THR A 924 12.95 14.60 1.04
C THR A 924 13.09 13.40 0.00
N ASN A 925 13.18 13.65 -1.32
CA ASN A 925 13.10 12.77 -2.55
C ASN A 925 13.34 11.18 -2.55
N MET A 926 12.32 10.26 -2.64
CA MET A 926 12.33 8.79 -3.07
C MET A 926 11.34 8.18 -4.18
N MET A 927 10.11 7.60 -3.94
CA MET A 927 9.26 6.76 -4.90
C MET A 927 7.70 6.53 -4.70
N GLU A 928 6.84 6.43 -5.73
CA GLU A 928 5.41 5.88 -5.75
C GLU A 928 4.25 6.35 -4.75
N PRO A 929 3.58 7.53 -4.95
CA PRO A 929 2.77 8.36 -3.97
C PRO A 929 1.31 8.13 -3.55
N PHE A 930 0.88 8.60 -2.34
CA PHE A 930 -0.52 8.51 -1.85
C PHE A 930 -1.01 9.57 -0.87
N GLU A 931 -2.32 9.77 -0.75
CA GLU A 931 -2.90 10.78 0.11
C GLU A 931 -4.28 10.35 0.67
N TYR A 932 -4.55 9.26 1.41
CA TYR A 932 -5.96 8.90 1.83
C TYR A 932 -6.36 9.00 3.29
N GLN A 933 -7.66 9.03 3.56
CA GLN A 933 -8.22 8.46 4.79
C GLN A 933 -8.66 7.03 4.59
N MET A 934 -8.49 6.25 5.63
CA MET A 934 -9.38 5.14 5.91
C MET A 934 -10.57 5.61 6.75
N ASP A 935 -11.79 5.12 6.53
CA ASP A 935 -12.67 4.92 7.67
C ASP A 935 -12.22 3.63 8.36
N ALA A 936 -12.35 3.52 9.70
CA ALA A 936 -12.58 2.22 10.30
C ALA A 936 -14.06 2.14 10.69
N ILE A 937 -14.77 1.18 10.11
CA ILE A 937 -16.08 0.80 10.61
C ILE A 937 -15.81 -0.15 11.78
N SER A 938 -15.96 0.34 13.02
CA SER A 938 -15.53 -0.40 14.21
C SER A 938 -16.52 -0.37 15.36
N SER A 939 -16.39 -1.34 16.27
CA SER A 939 -17.09 -1.34 17.55
C SER A 939 -16.14 -1.75 18.67
N ASN A 940 -16.21 -1.03 19.79
CA ASN A 940 -15.44 -1.34 21.00
C ASN A 940 -16.35 -2.04 22.00
N TRP A 941 -15.95 -3.22 22.45
CA TRP A 941 -16.66 -3.98 23.47
C TRP A 941 -15.77 -4.18 24.70
N ASP A 942 -16.32 -3.85 25.88
CA ASP A 942 -15.66 -4.09 27.16
C ASP A 942 -15.36 -5.59 27.34
N ILE A 943 -14.17 -5.89 27.88
CA ILE A 943 -13.76 -7.24 28.27
C ILE A 943 -13.70 -7.40 29.78
N SER A 944 -13.88 -8.65 30.22
CA SER A 944 -13.75 -9.08 31.60
C SER A 944 -12.43 -9.86 31.81
N TYR A 945 -12.10 -10.18 33.05
CA TYR A 945 -10.84 -10.86 33.39
C TYR A 945 -10.71 -12.25 32.75
N GLU A 946 -11.83 -12.87 32.33
CA GLU A 946 -11.86 -14.16 31.63
C GLU A 946 -10.89 -14.19 30.42
N ALA A 947 -10.81 -13.12 29.64
CA ALA A 947 -9.98 -13.04 28.42
C ALA A 947 -8.46 -13.13 28.68
N TYR A 948 -8.01 -12.88 29.93
CA TYR A 948 -6.60 -12.91 30.32
C TYR A 948 -6.18 -14.23 31.00
N ILE A 949 -7.15 -15.08 31.41
CA ILE A 949 -6.86 -16.33 32.14
C ILE A 949 -7.38 -17.59 31.45
N SER A 950 -8.45 -17.48 30.66
CA SER A 950 -9.14 -18.59 29.99
C SER A 950 -8.98 -18.51 28.48
N PHE A 951 -8.87 -19.65 27.80
CA PHE A 951 -8.89 -19.69 26.35
C PHE A 951 -10.26 -19.23 25.84
N TYR A 952 -10.26 -18.11 25.13
CA TYR A 952 -11.44 -17.42 24.65
C TYR A 952 -11.52 -17.54 23.12
N LYS A 953 -12.73 -17.73 22.60
CA LYS A 953 -12.97 -17.95 21.16
C LYS A 953 -13.34 -16.64 20.48
N TYR A 954 -12.42 -16.14 19.67
CA TYR A 954 -12.62 -14.99 18.79
C TYR A 954 -12.89 -15.51 17.38
N GLN A 955 -13.97 -15.04 16.75
CA GLN A 955 -14.42 -15.55 15.46
C GLN A 955 -14.80 -14.42 14.51
N LEU A 956 -14.45 -14.60 13.24
CA LEU A 956 -14.81 -13.73 12.11
C LEU A 956 -15.57 -14.56 11.08
N GLU A 957 -16.62 -13.99 10.49
CA GLU A 957 -17.31 -14.55 9.33
C GLU A 957 -17.38 -13.46 8.25
N TRP A 958 -16.68 -13.68 7.13
CA TRP A 958 -16.53 -12.73 6.03
C TRP A 958 -17.04 -13.35 4.72
N VAL A 959 -17.99 -12.68 4.07
CA VAL A 959 -18.53 -13.04 2.76
C VAL A 959 -18.33 -11.87 1.80
N THR A 960 -17.87 -12.15 0.58
CA THR A 960 -17.57 -11.19 -0.50
C THR A 960 -18.83 -10.73 -1.27
N GLY A 961 -18.68 -9.79 -2.21
CA GLY A 961 -19.78 -9.31 -3.07
C GLY A 961 -20.79 -8.36 -2.43
N ASP A 962 -21.68 -7.80 -3.25
CA ASP A 962 -22.67 -6.78 -2.86
C ASP A 962 -23.69 -7.23 -1.79
N SER A 963 -23.90 -8.53 -1.64
CA SER A 963 -24.74 -9.15 -0.59
C SER A 963 -23.93 -9.74 0.57
N GLY A 964 -22.62 -9.51 0.58
CA GLY A 964 -21.68 -9.97 1.60
C GLY A 964 -21.84 -9.27 2.95
N TYR A 965 -20.96 -9.62 3.88
CA TYR A 965 -20.88 -9.02 5.22
C TYR A 965 -19.57 -9.41 5.92
N VAL A 966 -19.16 -8.64 6.92
CA VAL A 966 -18.20 -9.07 7.95
C VAL A 966 -18.93 -9.13 9.29
N ARG A 967 -18.88 -10.27 9.98
CA ARG A 967 -19.46 -10.50 11.31
C ARG A 967 -18.39 -10.94 12.30
N TRP A 968 -18.41 -10.35 13.50
CA TRP A 968 -17.64 -10.78 14.66
C TRP A 968 -18.53 -11.53 15.63
N THR A 969 -17.97 -12.61 16.16
CA THR A 969 -18.67 -13.58 16.99
C THR A 969 -17.74 -13.99 18.14
N LEU A 970 -18.27 -14.09 19.36
CA LEU A 970 -17.53 -14.53 20.54
C LEU A 970 -18.18 -15.80 21.07
N ALA A 971 -17.44 -16.92 21.01
CA ALA A 971 -17.94 -18.25 21.37
C ALA A 971 -19.33 -18.57 20.76
N ASP A 972 -19.43 -18.43 19.44
CA ASP A 972 -20.60 -18.67 18.59
C ASP A 972 -21.82 -17.73 18.85
N VAL A 973 -21.65 -16.65 19.63
CA VAL A 973 -22.63 -15.55 19.80
C VAL A 973 -22.18 -14.29 19.04
N PRO A 974 -22.97 -13.72 18.11
CA PRO A 974 -22.58 -12.52 17.38
C PRO A 974 -22.49 -11.30 18.30
N ILE A 975 -21.55 -10.40 17.99
CA ILE A 975 -21.39 -9.11 18.68
C ILE A 975 -21.51 -7.92 17.72
N PHE A 976 -20.92 -8.01 16.52
CA PHE A 976 -20.91 -6.92 15.54
C PHE A 976 -21.06 -7.49 14.13
N GLU A 977 -21.77 -6.81 13.24
CA GLU A 977 -21.81 -7.13 11.82
C GLU A 977 -21.90 -5.85 10.96
N ILE A 978 -21.15 -5.85 9.86
CA ILE A 978 -21.16 -4.85 8.80
C ILE A 978 -21.68 -5.54 7.54
N PRO A 979 -22.95 -5.32 7.14
CA PRO A 979 -23.44 -5.73 5.84
C PRO A 979 -22.71 -5.00 4.70
N ALA A 980 -22.48 -5.66 3.56
CA ALA A 980 -21.87 -5.02 2.38
C ALA A 980 -22.64 -3.76 1.94
N ALA A 981 -23.98 -3.79 2.04
CA ALA A 981 -24.86 -2.65 1.80
C ALA A 981 -24.50 -1.36 2.57
N THR A 982 -23.91 -1.48 3.76
CA THR A 982 -23.41 -0.34 4.55
C THR A 982 -22.26 0.40 3.86
N MET A 983 -21.53 -0.28 2.98
CA MET A 983 -20.38 0.22 2.24
C MET A 983 -20.69 0.47 0.75
N THR A 984 -21.49 -0.38 0.11
CA THR A 984 -21.87 -0.26 -1.31
C THR A 984 -23.01 0.74 -1.54
N ASN A 985 -23.83 1.02 -0.51
CA ASN A 985 -24.92 2.01 -0.55
C ASN A 985 -24.82 3.01 0.64
N PRO A 986 -23.73 3.80 0.73
CA PRO A 986 -23.58 4.81 1.78
C PRO A 986 -24.51 6.00 1.52
N PRO A 987 -24.87 6.78 2.57
CA PRO A 987 -25.75 7.95 2.42
C PRO A 987 -25.27 8.91 1.34
N GLN A 988 -26.18 9.36 0.48
CA GLN A 988 -25.93 10.38 -0.54
C GLN A 988 -26.66 11.67 -0.15
N GLY A 989 -26.07 12.80 -0.47
CA GLY A 989 -26.62 14.12 -0.16
C GLY A 989 -27.53 14.66 -1.26
N SER A 990 -28.11 15.82 -1.03
CA SER A 990 -28.97 16.53 -2.00
C SER A 990 -28.50 17.97 -2.20
N GLY A 991 -28.43 18.43 -3.46
CA GLY A 991 -27.96 19.78 -3.77
C GLY A 991 -26.42 19.83 -3.82
N ASN A 992 -25.81 20.61 -2.94
CA ASN A 992 -24.38 20.95 -2.98
C ASN A 992 -23.47 20.03 -2.12
N ALA A 993 -24.00 18.88 -1.68
CA ALA A 993 -23.23 17.87 -0.95
C ALA A 993 -22.20 17.18 -1.88
N SER A 994 -21.13 16.62 -1.29
CA SER A 994 -20.17 15.78 -2.01
C SER A 994 -20.79 14.46 -2.46
N TYR A 995 -20.18 13.84 -3.47
CA TYR A 995 -20.42 12.43 -3.76
C TYR A 995 -19.81 11.56 -2.65
N ASN A 996 -20.60 10.67 -2.04
CA ASN A 996 -20.10 9.72 -1.04
C ASN A 996 -19.70 8.41 -1.73
N PRO A 997 -18.41 8.08 -1.87
CA PRO A 997 -17.96 7.00 -2.75
C PRO A 997 -18.52 5.65 -2.35
N LYS A 998 -19.03 4.90 -3.32
CA LYS A 998 -19.47 3.52 -3.11
C LYS A 998 -18.23 2.62 -3.02
N LYS A 999 -17.99 2.03 -1.86
CA LYS A 999 -16.92 1.03 -1.73
C LYS A 999 -17.45 -0.31 -2.26
N ILE A 1000 -16.55 -1.18 -2.71
CA ILE A 1000 -16.90 -2.61 -2.84
C ILE A 1000 -16.84 -3.28 -1.46
N MET A 1001 -17.34 -4.52 -1.38
CA MET A 1001 -17.01 -5.39 -0.25
C MET A 1001 -15.50 -5.66 -0.23
N ILE A 1002 -14.94 -6.11 0.90
CA ILE A 1002 -13.55 -6.61 0.89
C ILE A 1002 -13.49 -7.90 0.08
N GLU A 1003 -12.69 -7.90 -0.99
CA GLU A 1003 -12.52 -9.03 -1.90
C GLU A 1003 -11.04 -9.39 -2.16
N GLU A 1004 -10.09 -8.63 -1.62
CA GLU A 1004 -8.65 -8.90 -1.79
C GLU A 1004 -8.21 -10.17 -1.05
N PRO A 1005 -7.30 -10.99 -1.62
CA PRO A 1005 -6.73 -12.14 -0.92
C PRO A 1005 -5.91 -11.65 0.27
N SER A 1006 -6.37 -11.94 1.49
CA SER A 1006 -5.78 -11.40 2.73
C SER A 1006 -5.06 -12.47 3.53
N TYR A 1007 -3.96 -12.09 4.19
CA TYR A 1007 -3.11 -12.95 5.02
C TYR A 1007 -3.25 -12.60 6.51
N PHE A 1008 -2.88 -13.52 7.40
CA PHE A 1008 -2.98 -13.33 8.85
C PHE A 1008 -1.78 -12.58 9.44
N ILE A 1009 -2.06 -11.78 10.47
CA ILE A 1009 -1.07 -11.14 11.33
C ILE A 1009 -1.46 -11.35 12.80
N PHE A 1010 -0.49 -11.77 13.61
CA PHE A 1010 -0.58 -11.83 15.07
C PHE A 1010 0.55 -10.98 15.67
N ASN A 1011 0.24 -10.04 16.56
CA ASN A 1011 1.25 -9.27 17.30
C ASN A 1011 0.83 -8.92 18.73
N VAL A 1012 1.81 -8.57 19.56
CA VAL A 1012 1.60 -7.89 20.86
C VAL A 1012 2.46 -6.64 20.85
N ALA A 1013 1.85 -5.47 20.98
CA ALA A 1013 2.50 -4.18 20.81
C ALA A 1013 2.48 -3.31 22.08
N MET A 1014 3.35 -2.30 22.14
CA MET A 1014 3.60 -1.45 23.32
C MET A 1014 3.72 0.04 22.94
N SER A 1015 2.61 0.78 22.89
CA SER A 1015 2.63 2.23 22.57
C SER A 1015 2.69 3.14 23.80
N SER A 1016 3.30 4.30 23.60
CA SER A 1016 3.22 5.48 24.48
C SER A 1016 1.91 6.30 24.32
N ALA A 1017 1.03 5.93 23.38
CA ALA A 1017 -0.11 6.73 22.93
C ALA A 1017 -1.46 5.99 22.86
N TRP A 1018 -1.53 4.69 23.18
CA TRP A 1018 -2.77 3.91 23.20
C TRP A 1018 -3.55 4.03 24.51
N GLY A 1019 -4.77 3.46 24.54
CA GLY A 1019 -5.59 3.40 25.75
C GLY A 1019 -5.01 2.50 26.84
N ALA A 1020 -4.24 1.46 26.45
CA ALA A 1020 -3.37 0.70 27.33
C ALA A 1020 -1.92 1.13 27.07
N THR A 1021 -1.19 1.52 28.11
CA THR A 1021 0.22 1.91 28.03
C THR A 1021 1.06 1.19 29.08
N PRO A 1022 2.38 1.00 28.85
CA PRO A 1022 3.29 0.50 29.86
C PRO A 1022 3.43 1.42 31.07
N PRO A 1023 3.75 0.87 32.26
CA PRO A 1023 4.20 1.68 33.38
C PRO A 1023 5.33 2.62 32.96
N ASN A 1024 5.23 3.89 33.37
CA ASN A 1024 6.27 4.91 33.18
C ASN A 1024 6.67 5.19 31.71
N PHE A 1025 5.77 4.95 30.75
CA PHE A 1025 5.96 5.21 29.31
C PHE A 1025 6.48 6.62 28.97
N VAL A 1026 6.23 7.62 29.83
CA VAL A 1026 6.71 9.01 29.68
C VAL A 1026 8.24 9.13 29.79
N VAL A 1027 8.88 8.21 30.52
CA VAL A 1027 10.35 8.19 30.71
C VAL A 1027 11.03 6.98 30.07
N GLY A 1028 10.26 5.99 29.60
CA GLY A 1028 10.75 4.84 28.82
C GLY A 1028 10.65 3.49 29.53
N PRO A 1029 11.61 3.15 30.42
CA PRO A 1029 11.70 1.82 31.02
C PRO A 1029 10.58 1.58 32.05
N CYS A 1030 10.11 0.34 32.14
CA CYS A 1030 8.96 -0.04 32.98
C CYS A 1030 9.05 0.48 34.43
N ARG A 1031 10.21 0.34 35.09
CA ARG A 1031 10.39 0.76 36.49
C ARG A 1031 10.56 2.28 36.67
N GLY A 1032 10.57 3.05 35.58
CA GLY A 1032 10.79 4.48 35.59
C GLY A 1032 12.24 4.86 35.89
N ASN A 1033 12.44 5.99 36.56
CA ASN A 1033 13.74 6.56 36.89
C ASN A 1033 13.78 7.06 38.36
N ALA A 1034 14.82 7.82 38.73
CA ALA A 1034 15.03 8.30 40.09
C ALA A 1034 13.97 9.30 40.62
N THR A 1035 13.12 9.87 39.76
CA THR A 1035 12.08 10.85 40.15
C THR A 1035 10.65 10.43 39.79
N MET A 1036 10.49 9.60 38.76
CA MET A 1036 9.20 9.12 38.27
C MET A 1036 9.19 7.58 38.17
N PRO A 1037 8.33 6.86 38.90
CA PRO A 1037 7.43 7.34 39.96
C PRO A 1037 8.21 7.60 41.26
N THR A 1038 7.76 8.53 42.11
CA THR A 1038 8.51 8.90 43.32
C THR A 1038 8.63 7.69 44.28
N PRO A 1039 9.86 7.29 44.69
CA PRO A 1039 10.06 6.13 45.55
C PRO A 1039 9.24 6.16 46.84
N GLY A 1040 8.64 5.02 47.20
CA GLY A 1040 7.79 4.87 48.39
C GLY A 1040 6.32 5.28 48.21
N THR A 1041 5.91 5.76 47.03
CA THR A 1041 4.49 6.02 46.71
C THR A 1041 3.72 4.75 46.35
N SER A 1042 2.38 4.83 46.39
CA SER A 1042 1.49 3.77 45.90
C SER A 1042 1.75 3.40 44.44
N ASP A 1043 1.96 4.40 43.58
CA ASP A 1043 2.16 4.18 42.15
C ASP A 1043 3.57 3.68 41.82
N TYR A 1044 4.57 3.94 42.68
CA TYR A 1044 5.87 3.26 42.63
C TYR A 1044 5.74 1.77 42.93
N ASN A 1045 4.95 1.40 43.95
CA ASN A 1045 4.72 -0.01 44.27
C ASN A 1045 3.91 -0.71 43.17
N ILE A 1046 2.81 -0.10 42.70
CA ILE A 1046 1.98 -0.67 41.62
C ILE A 1046 2.79 -0.84 40.33
N SER A 1047 3.59 0.17 39.96
CA SER A 1047 4.47 0.10 38.79
C SER A 1047 5.46 -1.05 38.90
N ASN A 1048 6.16 -1.20 40.03
CA ASN A 1048 7.10 -2.31 40.23
C ASN A 1048 6.41 -3.68 40.18
N ASN A 1049 5.25 -3.85 40.83
CA ASN A 1049 4.48 -5.09 40.77
C ASN A 1049 4.06 -5.48 39.33
N ILE A 1050 3.76 -4.50 38.47
CA ILE A 1050 3.47 -4.74 37.05
C ILE A 1050 4.76 -5.10 36.29
N CYS A 1051 5.89 -4.45 36.59
CA CYS A 1051 7.19 -4.79 35.99
C CYS A 1051 7.71 -6.17 36.43
N ASP A 1052 7.42 -6.58 37.67
CA ASP A 1052 7.66 -7.94 38.19
C ASP A 1052 6.75 -9.00 37.55
N SER A 1053 5.84 -8.58 36.66
CA SER A 1053 4.94 -9.44 35.88
C SER A 1053 5.36 -9.59 34.41
N PHE A 1054 6.49 -9.01 33.98
CA PHE A 1054 7.13 -9.36 32.70
C PHE A 1054 8.08 -10.56 32.86
N PRO A 1055 8.25 -11.42 31.83
CA PRO A 1055 7.54 -11.41 30.55
C PRO A 1055 6.03 -11.76 30.65
N MET A 1056 5.23 -11.11 29.81
CA MET A 1056 3.81 -11.41 29.61
C MET A 1056 3.60 -12.16 28.28
N TYR A 1057 2.49 -12.89 28.16
CA TYR A 1057 2.28 -13.83 27.06
C TYR A 1057 0.89 -13.72 26.43
N MET A 1058 0.83 -13.47 25.12
CA MET A 1058 -0.33 -13.89 24.34
C MET A 1058 -0.15 -15.38 24.02
N THR A 1059 -1.15 -16.20 24.38
CA THR A 1059 -1.05 -17.67 24.25
C THR A 1059 -2.18 -18.17 23.36
N ILE A 1060 -1.85 -18.77 22.22
CA ILE A 1060 -2.78 -19.27 21.21
C ILE A 1060 -2.78 -20.81 21.23
N ASP A 1061 -3.98 -21.37 21.23
CA ASP A 1061 -4.30 -22.81 21.27
C ASP A 1061 -4.51 -23.37 19.86
N TYR A 1062 -5.33 -22.69 19.04
CA TYR A 1062 -5.41 -22.99 17.60
C TYR A 1062 -5.91 -21.79 16.79
N ILE A 1063 -5.65 -21.83 15.47
CA ILE A 1063 -6.39 -21.09 14.45
C ILE A 1063 -6.96 -22.06 13.41
N ARG A 1064 -8.21 -21.85 12.97
CA ARG A 1064 -8.89 -22.63 11.93
C ARG A 1064 -9.68 -21.74 11.00
N VAL A 1065 -9.74 -22.10 9.71
CA VAL A 1065 -10.39 -21.33 8.64
C VAL A 1065 -11.25 -22.24 7.77
N TRP A 1066 -12.50 -21.83 7.50
CA TRP A 1066 -13.45 -22.52 6.62
C TRP A 1066 -13.92 -21.61 5.48
N GLN A 1067 -14.20 -22.16 4.30
CA GLN A 1067 -14.70 -21.42 3.13
C GLN A 1067 -15.75 -22.22 2.34
N ASP A 1068 -16.60 -21.53 1.57
CA ASP A 1068 -17.28 -22.15 0.43
C ASP A 1068 -16.32 -22.20 -0.78
N ILE A 1069 -15.76 -23.38 -1.02
CA ILE A 1069 -14.80 -23.67 -2.10
C ILE A 1069 -15.34 -23.46 -3.53
N LYS A 1070 -16.56 -22.93 -3.72
CA LYS A 1070 -17.15 -22.57 -5.01
C LYS A 1070 -17.15 -21.06 -5.29
N THR A 1071 -17.18 -20.24 -4.24
CA THR A 1071 -17.34 -18.77 -4.32
C THR A 1071 -16.17 -18.01 -3.68
N MET A 1072 -15.43 -18.67 -2.80
CA MET A 1072 -14.25 -18.15 -2.09
C MET A 1072 -12.96 -18.79 -2.64
N SER A 1073 -11.84 -18.09 -2.50
CA SER A 1073 -10.53 -18.58 -2.96
C SER A 1073 -9.56 -18.83 -1.81
N ILE A 1074 -8.74 -19.86 -1.97
CA ILE A 1074 -7.55 -20.14 -1.16
C ILE A 1074 -6.31 -19.68 -1.94
N GLY A 1075 -5.40 -18.98 -1.29
CA GLY A 1075 -4.11 -18.58 -1.85
C GLY A 1075 -4.00 -17.08 -2.17
N CYS A 1076 -2.76 -16.64 -2.36
CA CYS A 1076 -2.39 -15.22 -2.48
C CYS A 1076 -2.49 -14.65 -3.91
N ASP A 1077 -2.73 -15.51 -4.91
CA ASP A 1077 -2.75 -15.15 -6.34
C ASP A 1077 -4.00 -15.73 -7.05
N PRO A 1078 -5.22 -15.40 -6.57
CA PRO A 1078 -6.46 -15.89 -7.17
C PRO A 1078 -6.73 -15.22 -8.52
N ALA A 1079 -7.27 -15.98 -9.47
CA ALA A 1079 -7.53 -15.50 -10.84
C ALA A 1079 -8.56 -14.34 -10.96
N THR A 1080 -9.26 -13.97 -9.88
CA THR A 1080 -10.10 -12.76 -9.83
C THR A 1080 -9.32 -11.52 -9.40
N HIS A 1081 -8.28 -11.70 -8.58
CA HIS A 1081 -7.53 -10.66 -7.88
C HIS A 1081 -6.02 -11.03 -7.83
N PRO A 1082 -5.32 -11.18 -8.98
CA PRO A 1082 -3.91 -11.61 -9.02
C PRO A 1082 -2.99 -10.64 -8.28
N THR A 1083 -1.89 -11.13 -7.72
CA THR A 1083 -0.88 -10.33 -6.97
C THR A 1083 0.58 -10.75 -7.22
N LYS A 1084 0.83 -11.99 -7.63
CA LYS A 1084 2.15 -12.64 -7.68
C LYS A 1084 3.15 -11.93 -8.57
N GLU A 1085 2.76 -11.55 -9.79
CA GLU A 1085 3.66 -10.84 -10.70
C GLU A 1085 3.94 -9.41 -10.21
N PHE A 1086 2.94 -8.73 -9.65
CA PHE A 1086 3.11 -7.39 -9.08
C PHE A 1086 4.09 -7.42 -7.90
N ILE A 1087 3.88 -8.32 -6.95
CA ILE A 1087 4.77 -8.50 -5.79
C ILE A 1087 6.18 -8.88 -6.22
N LYS A 1088 6.34 -9.79 -7.20
CA LYS A 1088 7.67 -10.13 -7.76
C LYS A 1088 8.33 -8.94 -8.45
N GLY A 1089 7.57 -8.14 -9.19
CA GLY A 1089 8.05 -6.94 -9.88
C GLY A 1089 8.53 -5.84 -8.95
N HIS A 1090 8.03 -5.82 -7.71
CA HIS A 1090 8.29 -4.85 -6.66
C HIS A 1090 8.85 -5.50 -5.38
N ILE A 1091 9.55 -6.64 -5.43
CA ILE A 1091 9.81 -7.46 -4.22
C ILE A 1091 10.54 -6.72 -3.09
N LEU A 1092 11.34 -5.70 -3.43
CA LEU A 1092 11.98 -4.82 -2.47
C LEU A 1092 10.98 -4.06 -1.58
N ASN A 1093 9.77 -3.75 -2.07
CA ASN A 1093 8.71 -3.05 -1.33
C ASN A 1093 8.22 -3.86 -0.12
N TYR A 1094 8.48 -5.17 -0.12
CA TYR A 1094 7.96 -6.13 0.86
C TYR A 1094 9.06 -6.78 1.71
N THR A 1095 10.35 -6.47 1.50
CA THR A 1095 11.47 -7.25 2.05
C THR A 1095 12.66 -6.37 2.47
N ASP A 1096 13.52 -6.92 3.33
CA ASP A 1096 14.86 -6.40 3.63
C ASP A 1096 15.83 -7.51 4.02
N ALA A 1097 17.02 -7.13 4.51
CA ALA A 1097 18.10 -8.04 4.84
C ALA A 1097 17.83 -8.97 6.04
N LEU A 1098 16.85 -8.65 6.89
CA LEU A 1098 16.43 -9.49 8.01
C LEU A 1098 15.10 -10.22 7.74
N ASN A 1099 14.26 -9.65 6.86
CA ASN A 1099 12.90 -10.11 6.58
C ASN A 1099 12.64 -10.51 5.11
N PRO A 1100 13.53 -11.31 4.46
CA PRO A 1100 13.40 -11.67 3.05
C PRO A 1100 12.18 -12.57 2.75
N ASP A 1101 11.68 -12.51 1.51
CA ASP A 1101 10.72 -13.50 1.00
C ASP A 1101 11.47 -14.78 0.62
N ILE A 1102 11.32 -15.81 1.46
CA ILE A 1102 11.92 -17.13 1.26
C ILE A 1102 10.80 -18.16 1.16
N ALA A 1103 10.61 -18.69 -0.05
CA ALA A 1103 9.73 -19.80 -0.34
C ALA A 1103 10.23 -21.09 0.34
N VAL A 1104 9.34 -21.76 1.08
CA VAL A 1104 9.67 -22.97 1.85
C VAL A 1104 9.16 -24.21 1.12
N ALA A 1105 10.07 -25.10 0.75
CA ALA A 1105 9.75 -26.39 0.14
C ALA A 1105 9.60 -27.45 1.23
N GLY A 1106 8.36 -27.71 1.64
CA GLY A 1106 8.00 -28.63 2.72
C GLY A 1106 7.59 -27.87 3.98
N GLY A 1107 7.83 -28.47 5.15
CA GLY A 1107 7.60 -27.86 6.45
C GLY A 1107 6.17 -28.00 7.01
N ALA A 1108 5.18 -28.49 6.26
CA ALA A 1108 3.87 -28.81 6.83
C ALA A 1108 3.96 -29.88 7.93
N MET A 1109 3.05 -29.83 8.90
CA MET A 1109 2.93 -30.87 9.94
C MET A 1109 2.52 -32.19 9.29
N CYS A 1110 3.13 -33.31 9.70
CA CYS A 1110 2.83 -34.63 9.16
C CYS A 1110 2.90 -35.73 10.23
N ASN A 1111 2.19 -36.83 9.98
CA ASN A 1111 2.24 -38.05 10.79
C ASN A 1111 2.79 -39.25 9.99
N LYS A 1112 2.78 -39.19 8.65
CA LYS A 1112 3.32 -40.20 7.73
C LYS A 1112 3.69 -39.60 6.36
N ASP A 1113 4.47 -40.32 5.56
CA ASP A 1113 4.89 -39.89 4.21
C ASP A 1113 3.72 -39.58 3.26
N ASP A 1114 2.57 -40.25 3.42
CA ASP A 1114 1.36 -39.98 2.63
C ASP A 1114 0.86 -38.52 2.76
N ASP A 1115 1.20 -37.84 3.87
CA ASP A 1115 0.83 -36.45 4.16
C ASP A 1115 1.77 -35.43 3.49
N CYS A 1116 2.84 -35.94 2.86
CA CYS A 1116 3.94 -35.19 2.25
C CYS A 1116 4.24 -35.65 0.80
N THR A 1117 3.34 -36.43 0.19
CA THR A 1117 3.51 -36.92 -1.19
C THR A 1117 2.20 -36.94 -1.95
N VAL A 1118 2.27 -36.83 -3.28
CA VAL A 1118 1.10 -36.98 -4.17
C VAL A 1118 0.73 -38.46 -4.38
N ALA A 1119 -0.47 -38.74 -4.87
CA ALA A 1119 -0.92 -40.12 -5.10
C ALA A 1119 -0.21 -40.84 -6.28
N THR A 1120 0.36 -40.09 -7.23
CA THR A 1120 0.92 -40.61 -8.50
C THR A 1120 2.44 -40.81 -8.50
N SER A 1121 3.17 -40.24 -7.55
CA SER A 1121 4.63 -40.29 -7.46
C SER A 1121 5.11 -40.02 -6.04
N PHE A 1122 6.37 -40.35 -5.74
CA PHE A 1122 7.02 -39.98 -4.48
C PHE A 1122 7.65 -38.59 -4.59
N THR A 1123 7.19 -37.63 -3.79
CA THR A 1123 7.53 -36.21 -3.91
C THR A 1123 8.06 -35.58 -2.62
N GLY A 1124 7.85 -36.24 -1.48
CA GLY A 1124 8.38 -35.85 -0.18
C GLY A 1124 8.16 -36.92 0.88
N SER A 1125 8.74 -36.71 2.06
CA SER A 1125 8.65 -37.61 3.22
C SER A 1125 8.40 -36.84 4.52
N CYS A 1126 7.94 -37.55 5.54
CA CYS A 1126 7.66 -37.01 6.87
C CYS A 1126 8.84 -37.22 7.81
N ILE A 1127 9.61 -36.16 8.10
CA ILE A 1127 10.80 -36.21 8.93
C ILE A 1127 10.56 -35.38 10.20
N LYS A 1128 10.62 -36.01 11.39
CA LYS A 1128 10.38 -35.34 12.69
C LYS A 1128 9.06 -34.53 12.73
N ARG A 1129 7.96 -35.12 12.23
CA ARG A 1129 6.64 -34.48 12.05
C ARG A 1129 6.59 -33.29 11.07
N ARG A 1130 7.61 -33.08 10.23
CA ARG A 1130 7.66 -32.01 9.21
C ARG A 1130 7.90 -32.60 7.81
N CYS A 1131 7.15 -32.15 6.81
CA CYS A 1131 7.36 -32.59 5.43
C CYS A 1131 8.70 -32.11 4.87
N THR A 1132 9.40 -32.96 4.11
CA THR A 1132 10.67 -32.65 3.43
C THR A 1132 10.57 -33.05 1.97
N CYS A 1133 10.83 -32.13 1.04
CA CYS A 1133 10.56 -32.35 -0.39
C CYS A 1133 11.75 -32.88 -1.19
N VAL A 1134 11.44 -33.72 -2.18
CA VAL A 1134 12.38 -34.16 -3.21
C VAL A 1134 12.33 -33.17 -4.36
N LYS A 1135 13.44 -32.48 -4.68
CA LYS A 1135 13.48 -31.55 -5.84
C LYS A 1135 13.07 -32.29 -7.13
N PRO A 1136 12.23 -31.70 -8.01
CA PRO A 1136 11.79 -30.30 -8.06
C PRO A 1136 10.43 -30.02 -7.39
N TRP A 1137 10.00 -30.83 -6.41
CA TRP A 1137 8.75 -30.61 -5.70
C TRP A 1137 8.90 -29.58 -4.56
N THR A 1138 7.83 -28.84 -4.33
CA THR A 1138 7.78 -27.66 -3.45
C THR A 1138 6.38 -27.48 -2.81
N GLY A 1139 6.21 -26.39 -2.05
CA GLY A 1139 5.02 -26.12 -1.25
C GLY A 1139 4.97 -26.93 0.06
N PRO A 1140 4.02 -26.61 0.97
CA PRO A 1140 4.02 -27.14 2.34
C PRO A 1140 4.10 -28.66 2.47
N ARG A 1141 3.34 -29.36 1.62
CA ARG A 1141 3.19 -30.82 1.59
C ARG A 1141 3.91 -31.49 0.42
N CYS A 1142 4.84 -30.79 -0.24
CA CYS A 1142 5.58 -31.29 -1.40
C CYS A 1142 4.71 -31.74 -2.58
N THR A 1143 3.50 -31.18 -2.71
CA THR A 1143 2.52 -31.53 -3.74
C THR A 1143 2.49 -30.55 -4.92
N ARG A 1144 3.25 -29.45 -4.85
CA ARG A 1144 3.39 -28.46 -5.94
C ARG A 1144 4.66 -28.73 -6.73
N TYR A 1145 4.62 -28.59 -8.05
CA TYR A 1145 5.79 -28.77 -8.93
C TYR A 1145 6.37 -27.41 -9.30
N ASP A 1146 7.69 -27.23 -9.15
CA ASP A 1146 8.37 -25.97 -9.44
C ASP A 1146 8.55 -25.74 -10.96
N LEU A 1147 8.04 -24.62 -11.47
CA LEU A 1147 8.07 -24.22 -12.87
C LEU A 1147 8.53 -22.76 -12.99
N ASP A 1148 9.84 -22.53 -12.96
CA ASP A 1148 10.41 -21.20 -13.17
C ASP A 1148 10.31 -20.76 -14.65
N THR A 1149 10.05 -19.47 -14.89
CA THR A 1149 9.36 -18.98 -16.11
C THR A 1149 10.22 -18.87 -17.38
N LYS A 1150 11.28 -19.67 -17.51
CA LYS A 1150 12.21 -19.65 -18.67
C LYS A 1150 11.94 -20.72 -19.75
N THR A 1151 10.96 -21.60 -19.57
CA THR A 1151 10.60 -22.64 -20.55
C THR A 1151 9.10 -22.68 -20.84
N TYR A 1152 8.60 -21.68 -21.58
CA TYR A 1152 7.33 -21.84 -22.31
C TYR A 1152 7.60 -22.43 -23.70
N GLY A 1153 7.43 -23.74 -23.82
CA GLY A 1153 7.62 -24.50 -25.06
C GLY A 1153 8.23 -25.89 -24.82
N PRO A 1154 8.07 -26.83 -25.77
CA PRO A 1154 8.77 -28.11 -25.72
C PRO A 1154 10.28 -27.89 -25.63
N SER A 1155 10.96 -28.64 -24.75
CA SER A 1155 12.41 -28.52 -24.56
C SER A 1155 13.18 -28.64 -25.88
N PRO A 1156 14.42 -28.13 -26.01
CA PRO A 1156 15.18 -28.22 -27.26
C PRO A 1156 15.24 -29.65 -27.83
N VAL A 1157 15.30 -30.68 -26.98
CA VAL A 1157 15.24 -32.10 -27.38
C VAL A 1157 13.88 -32.46 -28.00
N VAL A 1158 12.76 -32.03 -27.40
CA VAL A 1158 11.41 -32.31 -27.91
C VAL A 1158 11.11 -31.47 -29.16
N ALA A 1159 11.50 -30.20 -29.19
CA ALA A 1159 11.38 -29.33 -30.36
C ALA A 1159 12.19 -29.86 -31.55
N ILE A 1160 13.46 -30.24 -31.34
CA ILE A 1160 14.30 -30.89 -32.35
C ILE A 1160 13.67 -32.22 -32.77
N SER A 1161 13.15 -33.03 -31.85
CA SER A 1161 12.49 -34.30 -32.18
C SER A 1161 11.25 -34.10 -33.05
N LEU A 1162 10.41 -33.11 -32.74
CA LEU A 1162 9.21 -32.78 -33.53
C LEU A 1162 9.59 -32.24 -34.93
N VAL A 1163 10.58 -31.35 -35.03
CA VAL A 1163 11.07 -30.82 -36.31
C VAL A 1163 11.75 -31.92 -37.13
N SER A 1164 12.58 -32.77 -36.52
CA SER A 1164 13.20 -33.92 -37.18
C SER A 1164 12.17 -34.94 -37.65
N PHE A 1165 11.16 -35.24 -36.84
CA PHE A 1165 10.06 -36.15 -37.22
C PHE A 1165 9.24 -35.56 -38.38
N ALA A 1166 8.90 -34.27 -38.33
CA ALA A 1166 8.21 -33.59 -39.43
C ALA A 1166 9.05 -33.56 -40.72
N PHE A 1167 10.37 -33.35 -40.62
CA PHE A 1167 11.29 -33.33 -41.75
C PHE A 1167 11.47 -34.73 -42.36
N VAL A 1168 11.69 -35.76 -41.53
CA VAL A 1168 11.78 -37.17 -41.96
C VAL A 1168 10.46 -37.64 -42.57
N SER A 1169 9.31 -37.33 -41.95
CA SER A 1169 7.97 -37.62 -42.49
C SER A 1169 7.76 -36.96 -43.86
N SER A 1170 8.13 -35.68 -43.99
CA SER A 1170 8.02 -34.94 -45.26
C SER A 1170 8.96 -35.50 -46.34
N PHE A 1171 10.19 -35.86 -45.98
CA PHE A 1171 11.18 -36.44 -46.89
C PHE A 1171 10.79 -37.86 -47.33
N LEU A 1172 10.32 -38.70 -46.41
CA LEU A 1172 9.81 -40.04 -46.72
C LEU A 1172 8.56 -39.95 -47.59
N THR A 1173 7.66 -39.00 -47.32
CA THR A 1173 6.48 -38.70 -48.16
C THR A 1173 6.89 -38.23 -49.55
N LEU A 1174 7.94 -37.42 -49.67
CA LEU A 1174 8.50 -36.99 -50.96
C LEU A 1174 9.10 -38.18 -51.71
N LEU A 1175 9.89 -39.03 -51.06
CA LEU A 1175 10.45 -40.26 -51.65
C LEU A 1175 9.35 -41.24 -52.11
N ILE A 1176 8.31 -41.44 -51.31
CA ILE A 1176 7.14 -42.27 -51.67
C ILE A 1176 6.40 -41.65 -52.86
N ARG A 1177 6.20 -40.32 -52.89
CA ARG A 1177 5.60 -39.62 -54.04
C ARG A 1177 6.45 -39.73 -55.30
N LEU A 1178 7.77 -39.63 -55.20
CA LEU A 1178 8.71 -39.80 -56.32
C LEU A 1178 8.71 -41.25 -56.83
N ARG A 1179 8.83 -42.25 -55.95
CA ARG A 1179 8.81 -43.67 -56.30
C ARG A 1179 7.47 -44.09 -56.90
N ARG A 1180 6.34 -43.57 -56.40
CA ARG A 1180 5.01 -43.74 -57.03
C ARG A 1180 4.89 -43.00 -58.37
N ARG A 1181 5.58 -41.88 -58.57
CA ARG A 1181 5.64 -41.20 -59.88
C ARG A 1181 6.46 -41.99 -60.89
N GLU A 1182 7.54 -42.61 -60.46
CA GLU A 1182 8.37 -43.49 -61.28
C GLU A 1182 7.57 -44.72 -61.71
N VAL A 1183 6.92 -45.43 -60.77
CA VAL A 1183 6.01 -46.53 -61.10
C VAL A 1183 4.85 -46.07 -62.01
N ALA A 1184 4.26 -44.90 -61.76
CA ALA A 1184 3.22 -44.32 -62.64
C ALA A 1184 3.77 -43.65 -63.92
N TYR A 1185 5.06 -43.77 -64.20
CA TYR A 1185 5.71 -43.43 -65.46
C TYR A 1185 6.08 -44.71 -66.23
N GLN A 1186 6.72 -45.68 -65.55
CA GLN A 1186 6.98 -47.02 -66.08
C GLN A 1186 5.69 -47.74 -66.51
N ASN A 1187 4.64 -47.71 -65.69
CA ASN A 1187 3.33 -48.27 -66.08
C ASN A 1187 2.75 -47.57 -67.32
N ARG A 1188 2.97 -46.26 -67.49
CA ARG A 1188 2.53 -45.51 -68.69
C ARG A 1188 3.44 -45.64 -69.91
N LEU A 1189 4.63 -46.24 -69.75
CA LEU A 1189 5.42 -46.75 -70.88
C LEU A 1189 4.88 -48.14 -71.29
N ASN A 1190 4.58 -49.00 -70.32
CA ASN A 1190 4.01 -50.32 -70.58
C ASN A 1190 2.59 -50.26 -71.19
N ASP A 1191 1.70 -49.39 -70.69
CA ASP A 1191 0.36 -49.18 -71.28
C ASP A 1191 0.50 -48.72 -72.76
N LYS A 1192 1.47 -47.85 -73.04
CA LYS A 1192 1.82 -47.39 -74.40
C LYS A 1192 2.48 -48.45 -75.29
N GLN A 1193 2.74 -49.63 -74.78
CA GLN A 1193 3.35 -50.75 -75.51
C GLN A 1193 2.34 -51.87 -75.81
N ASN A 1194 1.09 -51.76 -75.33
CA ASN A 1194 0.02 -52.74 -75.54
C ASN A 1194 -1.15 -52.25 -76.42
N ASP A 1195 -1.40 -50.94 -76.52
CA ASP A 1195 -2.45 -50.38 -77.39
C ASP A 1195 -1.97 -50.25 -78.86
N HIS A 1196 -1.88 -51.37 -79.58
CA HIS A 1196 -1.97 -51.43 -81.06
C HIS A 1196 -2.22 -52.87 -81.58
N PRO A 1197 -3.49 -53.33 -81.63
CA PRO A 1197 -3.92 -54.37 -82.57
C PRO A 1197 -4.05 -53.80 -84.00
N GLU A 1198 -4.36 -54.68 -84.96
CA GLU A 1198 -4.11 -54.51 -86.39
C GLU A 1198 -5.00 -53.50 -87.15
N TYR A 1199 -4.45 -53.06 -88.29
CA TYR A 1199 -5.03 -52.22 -89.36
C TYR A 1199 -6.53 -52.40 -89.65
N VAL A 1200 -7.26 -51.28 -89.75
CA VAL A 1200 -7.81 -50.70 -91.00
C VAL A 1200 -7.73 -49.18 -90.92
#